data_AF-A0A7Y2BLF9-F1
#
_entry.id   AF-A0A7Y2BLF9-F1
#
_cell.length_a   1.000
_cell.length_b   1.000
_cell.length_c   1.000
_cell.angle_alpha   90.00
_cell.angle_beta   90.00
_cell.angle_gamma   90.00
#
_symmetry.space_group_name_H-M   'P 1'
#
loop_
_entity.id
_entity.type
_entity.pdbx_description
1 polymer ?
#
loop_
_entity_poly.entity_id
_entity_poly.type
_entity_poly.pdbx_seq_one_letter_code
_entity_poly.pdbx_strand_id
1 'polypeptide(L)'
;MKLVQYSLAAIILASLSACGTDSSSATLPKCDAESTFAQVQQQIFDGQGCTASACHGEAANAGLDLRAENAYADLINVEATSGDYLRVFPGEQDLSVLYQKVAAKTEGFQLSSLPNPISGGAMPTGNGVLSDNDLRLLRAWIRGGAPETGIVAGSEQYASCSLEGDLAPNKIQPLPSPETDEGVQFYSGGWTVPSEGEGEVCFVSYYDYSEQIPPEFTVPCGEAQGGPEQDCFVYDQVLLAQDPQSHHSIIEFYVPPRVCVGGENDGDGCVPDESTCGEGATCALNPDHLDPTNDVWKNWQCLGGDFAGTPCMPGSDECGSRGQCATEPQTTIACVNYRNAPQELGTIAGFFGQANVRQNLATAQESSFRETYPPNVFAMVPVKGFVIWDSHAFNLTKADTTVEQWMNLTFAPPEELLYPRTQIFDADDIFGMGRIEAFSSGEACASFRIPQYGRLMTLSTHTHRFGKDFRVWYPPNEVCDDEGNPTEPTANPCARPTRDADYVSFDYADPLYQRFNGDDVLRFDSPNAEDRTFVYCSVWDNGESNPSEVRRESIKPDAETCDFVDQFAPLANQAGLGLFTCGCAPEERSCFGGPNEGAACNGDDALCGAAGVCDACPVGGGVTTEEEMFILLGSYFVETP
;
A
#
# COMPACT_ATOMS: atom_id res chain seq x y z
N MET A 1 -2.36 -52.73 66.28
CA MET A 1 -1.54 -51.93 67.21
C MET A 1 -0.98 -50.74 66.40
N LYS A 2 -1.27 -49.50 66.84
CA LYS A 2 -0.96 -48.17 66.21
C LYS A 2 -1.83 -47.86 64.96
N LEU A 3 -2.76 -46.89 64.86
CA LEU A 3 -2.98 -45.52 65.37
C LEU A 3 -1.92 -44.47 64.96
N VAL A 4 -2.32 -43.66 63.94
CA VAL A 4 -2.26 -42.17 63.83
C VAL A 4 -0.85 -41.56 63.61
N GLN A 5 -0.56 -40.61 62.71
CA GLN A 5 -1.29 -39.48 62.12
C GLN A 5 -0.58 -39.03 60.83
N TYR A 6 -1.33 -38.48 59.86
CA TYR A 6 -0.80 -37.76 58.70
C TYR A 6 -0.25 -36.39 59.11
N SER A 7 0.83 -35.93 58.47
CA SER A 7 1.28 -34.53 58.53
C SER A 7 1.82 -34.11 57.16
N LEU A 8 1.25 -33.01 56.66
CA LEU A 8 1.66 -32.25 55.49
C LEU A 8 3.14 -31.87 55.59
N ALA A 9 3.87 -32.00 54.48
CA ALA A 9 5.12 -31.27 54.25
C ALA A 9 4.95 -30.45 52.97
N ALA A 10 4.93 -29.14 53.15
CA ALA A 10 4.90 -28.13 52.11
C ALA A 10 6.17 -28.19 51.26
N ILE A 11 6.01 -28.29 49.95
CA ILE A 11 7.08 -28.02 48.99
C ILE A 11 6.99 -26.54 48.66
N ILE A 12 7.97 -25.79 49.17
CA ILE A 12 8.22 -24.39 48.83
C ILE A 12 8.74 -24.38 47.39
N LEU A 13 7.87 -24.00 46.43
CA LEU A 13 8.31 -23.53 45.12
C LEU A 13 8.95 -22.16 45.32
N ALA A 14 10.25 -22.08 45.09
CA ALA A 14 10.94 -20.81 44.93
C ALA A 14 10.47 -20.19 43.60
N SER A 15 9.50 -19.31 43.69
CA SER A 15 9.18 -18.31 42.68
C SER A 15 10.40 -17.39 42.53
N LEU A 16 11.03 -17.42 41.35
CA LEU A 16 11.81 -16.27 40.88
C LEU A 16 10.80 -15.16 40.62
N SER A 17 10.58 -14.37 41.66
CA SER A 17 10.04 -13.03 41.58
C SER A 17 10.99 -12.24 40.69
N ALA A 18 10.57 -11.88 39.47
CA ALA A 18 11.13 -10.73 38.79
C ALA A 18 10.66 -9.50 39.58
N CYS A 19 11.33 -9.25 40.70
CA CYS A 19 11.26 -7.96 41.35
C CYS A 19 11.81 -6.95 40.35
N GLY A 20 10.97 -5.97 40.00
CA GLY A 20 11.40 -4.72 39.39
C GLY A 20 12.62 -4.22 40.16
N THR A 21 13.77 -4.38 39.53
CA THR A 21 14.85 -3.44 39.69
C THR A 21 14.53 -2.38 38.67
N ASP A 22 14.51 -1.13 39.10
CA ASP A 22 14.38 0.04 38.24
C ASP A 22 15.23 -0.18 36.98
N SER A 23 14.60 -0.58 35.88
CA SER A 23 14.98 -0.01 34.61
C SER A 23 14.60 1.46 34.78
N SER A 24 15.55 2.24 35.29
CA SER A 24 15.84 3.50 34.66
C SER A 24 15.58 3.26 33.18
N SER A 25 14.52 3.85 32.64
CA SER A 25 14.48 4.18 31.23
C SER A 25 15.83 4.86 31.04
N ALA A 26 16.79 4.11 30.51
CA ALA A 26 18.10 4.64 30.26
C ALA A 26 17.80 5.58 29.11
N THR A 27 17.51 6.83 29.46
CA THR A 27 17.29 7.88 28.48
C THR A 27 18.54 7.86 27.64
N LEU A 28 18.39 7.39 26.41
CA LEU A 28 19.48 7.36 25.46
C LEU A 28 20.06 8.77 25.43
N PRO A 29 21.40 8.91 25.36
CA PRO A 29 21.97 10.24 25.19
C PRO A 29 21.34 10.88 23.96
N LYS A 30 21.10 12.19 24.02
CA LYS A 30 20.61 12.93 22.86
C LYS A 30 21.61 12.79 21.70
N CYS A 31 21.11 12.56 20.49
CA CYS A 31 21.95 12.54 19.30
C CYS A 31 22.54 13.94 19.03
N ASP A 32 23.79 13.99 18.56
CA ASP A 32 24.35 15.22 17.97
C ASP A 32 23.80 15.46 16.55
N ALA A 33 23.18 14.44 15.94
CA ALA A 33 22.49 14.52 14.66
C ALA A 33 21.15 15.28 14.76
N GLU A 34 20.90 16.18 13.81
CA GLU A 34 19.67 16.98 13.72
C GLU A 34 18.65 16.40 12.70
N SER A 35 18.99 15.31 12.02
CA SER A 35 18.13 14.61 11.05
C SER A 35 18.39 13.11 11.06
N THR A 36 17.45 12.32 10.51
CA THR A 36 17.68 10.87 10.34
C THR A 36 18.87 10.61 9.42
N PHE A 37 19.08 11.42 8.37
CA PHE A 37 20.26 11.28 7.51
C PHE A 37 21.56 11.56 8.27
N ALA A 38 21.61 12.62 9.08
CA ALA A 38 22.77 12.91 9.92
C ALA A 38 23.06 11.77 10.90
N GLN A 39 22.03 11.06 11.36
CA GLN A 39 22.19 9.87 12.18
C GLN A 39 22.69 8.67 11.38
N VAL A 40 22.21 8.44 10.16
CA VAL A 40 22.76 7.44 9.22
C VAL A 40 24.24 7.73 8.95
N GLN A 41 24.61 8.98 8.72
CA GLN A 41 25.99 9.41 8.53
C GLN A 41 26.85 9.03 9.75
N GLN A 42 26.44 9.40 10.95
CA GLN A 42 27.22 9.17 12.17
C GLN A 42 27.27 7.69 12.59
N GLN A 43 26.11 7.03 12.66
CA GLN A 43 25.97 5.66 13.16
C GLN A 43 26.50 4.63 12.16
N ILE A 44 26.25 4.84 10.86
CA ILE A 44 26.52 3.85 9.82
C ILE A 44 27.77 4.24 9.03
N PHE A 45 27.79 5.39 8.35
CA PHE A 45 28.90 5.70 7.43
C PHE A 45 30.22 5.94 8.17
N ASP A 46 30.19 6.75 9.24
CA ASP A 46 31.36 7.01 10.08
C ASP A 46 31.58 5.87 11.08
N GLY A 47 30.53 5.44 11.77
CA GLY A 47 30.59 4.39 12.79
C GLY A 47 31.12 3.04 12.29
N GLN A 48 30.80 2.67 11.05
CA GLN A 48 31.28 1.43 10.41
C GLN A 48 32.53 1.62 9.54
N GLY A 49 33.10 2.83 9.52
CA GLY A 49 34.34 3.14 8.79
C GLY A 49 34.22 3.19 7.27
N CYS A 50 33.01 3.37 6.74
CA CYS A 50 32.76 3.52 5.30
C CYS A 50 33.48 4.75 4.73
N THR A 51 33.59 5.83 5.52
CA THR A 51 34.24 7.11 5.16
C THR A 51 35.77 7.07 5.15
N ALA A 52 36.38 5.91 5.46
CA ALA A 52 37.82 5.74 5.35
C ALA A 52 38.31 6.08 3.94
N SER A 53 39.40 6.84 3.83
CA SER A 53 39.95 7.34 2.56
C SER A 53 40.12 6.24 1.47
N ALA A 54 40.50 5.03 1.87
CA ALA A 54 40.68 3.90 0.96
C ALA A 54 39.38 3.18 0.54
N CYS A 55 38.25 3.46 1.20
CA CYS A 55 36.93 2.88 0.94
C CYS A 55 36.05 3.89 0.19
N HIS A 56 35.41 4.82 0.90
CA HIS A 56 34.55 5.87 0.35
C HIS A 56 34.85 7.23 0.99
N GLY A 57 36.13 7.62 1.04
CA GLY A 57 36.57 8.96 1.47
C GLY A 57 37.24 9.73 0.32
N GLU A 58 38.30 10.50 0.61
CA GLU A 58 38.95 11.41 -0.36
C GLU A 58 39.38 10.80 -1.70
N ALA A 59 39.71 9.50 -1.75
CA ALA A 59 40.10 8.83 -2.99
C ALA A 59 38.89 8.34 -3.83
N ALA A 60 37.67 8.52 -3.32
CA ALA A 60 36.36 8.20 -3.90
C ALA A 60 36.37 7.00 -4.87
N ASN A 61 36.28 5.78 -4.34
CA ASN A 61 36.08 4.61 -5.20
C ASN A 61 34.74 4.72 -5.93
N ALA A 62 34.76 4.46 -7.25
CA ALA A 62 33.58 4.57 -8.11
C ALA A 62 32.90 5.96 -8.10
N GLY A 63 33.63 7.01 -7.71
CA GLY A 63 33.09 8.37 -7.61
C GLY A 63 32.03 8.51 -6.51
N LEU A 64 32.19 7.79 -5.40
CA LEU A 64 31.34 7.90 -4.21
C LEU A 64 32.18 8.29 -3.00
N ASP A 65 31.88 9.46 -2.44
CA ASP A 65 32.43 9.97 -1.19
C ASP A 65 31.34 10.03 -0.12
N LEU A 66 31.46 9.19 0.91
CA LEU A 66 30.48 9.08 2.00
C LEU A 66 30.78 10.01 3.19
N ARG A 67 31.77 10.91 3.07
CA ARG A 67 31.99 11.95 4.09
C ARG A 67 30.84 12.95 4.09
N ALA A 68 30.51 13.47 5.26
CA ALA A 68 29.32 14.29 5.51
C ALA A 68 29.15 15.47 4.51
N GLU A 69 30.24 16.05 4.03
CA GLU A 69 30.21 17.15 3.05
C GLU A 69 29.66 16.78 1.66
N ASN A 70 29.77 15.50 1.25
CA ASN A 70 29.46 15.05 -0.11
C ASN A 70 28.41 13.92 -0.15
N ALA A 71 28.26 13.16 0.94
CA ALA A 71 27.50 11.92 0.99
C ALA A 71 26.09 12.03 0.40
N TYR A 72 25.33 13.06 0.77
CA TYR A 72 23.95 13.21 0.29
C TYR A 72 23.89 13.37 -1.23
N ALA A 73 24.65 14.33 -1.77
CA ALA A 73 24.69 14.63 -3.21
C ALA A 73 25.25 13.46 -4.03
N ASP A 74 26.19 12.69 -3.47
CA ASP A 74 26.75 11.52 -4.13
C ASP A 74 25.84 10.29 -4.06
N LEU A 75 24.81 10.26 -3.21
CA LEU A 75 23.93 9.10 -3.02
C LEU A 75 22.58 9.24 -3.72
N ILE A 76 21.90 10.36 -3.52
CA ILE A 76 20.49 10.48 -3.88
C ILE A 76 20.32 10.64 -5.39
N ASN A 77 19.61 9.70 -6.01
CA ASN A 77 19.33 9.67 -7.45
C ASN A 77 20.58 9.70 -8.35
N VAL A 78 21.71 9.22 -7.85
CA VAL A 78 22.93 9.08 -8.65
C VAL A 78 23.01 7.64 -9.16
N GLU A 79 23.20 7.46 -10.47
CA GLU A 79 23.38 6.15 -11.09
C GLU A 79 24.53 5.37 -10.42
N ALA A 80 24.27 4.09 -10.14
CA ALA A 80 25.29 3.19 -9.64
C ALA A 80 26.16 2.66 -10.79
N THR A 81 27.47 2.62 -10.59
CA THR A 81 28.37 2.02 -11.60
C THR A 81 28.37 0.49 -11.56
N SER A 82 27.66 -0.12 -10.61
CA SER A 82 27.71 -1.57 -10.36
C SER A 82 26.49 -2.34 -10.89
N GLY A 83 25.51 -1.67 -11.48
CA GLY A 83 24.30 -2.30 -12.01
C GLY A 83 23.30 -1.23 -12.38
N ASP A 84 22.17 -1.64 -12.97
CA ASP A 84 21.10 -0.75 -13.39
C ASP A 84 20.19 -0.37 -12.20
N TYR A 85 20.71 0.55 -11.39
CA TYR A 85 20.12 0.98 -10.13
C TYR A 85 20.63 2.39 -9.77
N LEU A 86 19.92 3.07 -8.88
CA LEU A 86 20.42 4.26 -8.22
C LEU A 86 21.23 3.86 -6.97
N ARG A 87 22.18 4.71 -6.57
CA ARG A 87 22.92 4.52 -5.30
C ARG A 87 21.95 4.53 -4.13
N VAL A 88 21.05 5.53 -4.10
CA VAL A 88 19.82 5.55 -3.30
C VAL A 88 18.68 6.02 -4.19
N PHE A 89 17.65 5.19 -4.31
CA PHE A 89 16.34 5.54 -4.83
C PHE A 89 15.44 5.93 -3.65
N PRO A 90 15.04 7.20 -3.50
CA PRO A 90 14.12 7.62 -2.44
C PRO A 90 12.81 6.81 -2.44
N GLY A 91 12.44 6.27 -1.29
CA GLY A 91 11.22 5.50 -1.13
C GLY A 91 11.34 3.99 -1.40
N GLU A 92 12.47 3.50 -1.94
CA GLU A 92 12.60 2.09 -2.32
C GLU A 92 14.01 1.55 -2.08
N GLN A 93 14.15 0.76 -1.01
CA GLN A 93 15.42 0.12 -0.68
C GLN A 93 15.87 -0.91 -1.72
N ASP A 94 14.93 -1.56 -2.42
CA ASP A 94 15.29 -2.59 -3.38
C ASP A 94 15.79 -2.03 -4.71
N LEU A 95 15.50 -0.75 -5.00
CA LEU A 95 16.10 0.02 -6.11
C LEU A 95 17.40 0.74 -5.68
N SER A 96 17.82 0.59 -4.42
CA SER A 96 18.96 1.29 -3.84
C SER A 96 20.17 0.36 -3.70
N VAL A 97 21.20 0.54 -4.54
CA VAL A 97 22.44 -0.26 -4.45
C VAL A 97 23.10 -0.18 -3.09
N LEU A 98 23.04 0.98 -2.42
CA LEU A 98 23.56 1.13 -1.07
C LEU A 98 22.96 0.09 -0.13
N TYR A 99 21.63 -0.01 -0.09
CA TYR A 99 20.92 -0.95 0.77
C TYR A 99 21.22 -2.39 0.38
N GLN A 100 21.05 -2.74 -0.90
CA GLN A 100 21.30 -4.10 -1.41
C GLN A 100 22.70 -4.62 -1.05
N LYS A 101 23.73 -3.76 -1.17
CA LYS A 101 25.11 -4.15 -0.85
C LYS A 101 25.34 -4.39 0.63
N VAL A 102 24.73 -3.60 1.52
CA VAL A 102 24.91 -3.79 2.97
C VAL A 102 24.01 -4.91 3.52
N ALA A 103 22.80 -5.06 2.98
CA ALA A 103 21.84 -6.10 3.34
C ALA A 103 22.35 -7.50 2.95
N ALA A 104 22.99 -7.66 1.78
CA ALA A 104 23.47 -8.97 1.29
C ALA A 104 24.31 -9.74 2.32
N LYS A 105 25.09 -9.04 3.14
CA LYS A 105 25.90 -9.66 4.21
C LYS A 105 25.13 -9.91 5.49
N THR A 106 24.31 -8.96 5.91
CA THR A 106 23.51 -9.05 7.14
C THR A 106 22.42 -10.11 7.00
N GLU A 107 21.79 -10.20 5.83
CA GLU A 107 20.66 -11.10 5.53
C GLU A 107 21.09 -12.38 4.78
N GLY A 108 22.31 -12.41 4.21
CA GLY A 108 22.93 -13.64 3.71
C GLY A 108 22.58 -14.05 2.28
N PHE A 109 22.12 -13.13 1.42
CA PHE A 109 21.85 -13.39 0.00
C PHE A 109 23.02 -13.01 -0.92
N GLN A 110 22.99 -13.47 -2.18
CA GLN A 110 24.00 -13.13 -3.18
C GLN A 110 23.52 -12.00 -4.08
N LEU A 111 24.33 -10.95 -4.27
CA LEU A 111 24.01 -9.85 -5.18
C LEU A 111 23.79 -10.30 -6.63
N SER A 112 24.39 -11.43 -7.02
CA SER A 112 24.23 -12.02 -8.35
C SER A 112 22.91 -12.78 -8.54
N SER A 113 22.15 -13.03 -7.47
CA SER A 113 20.83 -13.67 -7.55
C SER A 113 19.68 -12.66 -7.56
N LEU A 114 19.97 -11.36 -7.52
CA LEU A 114 18.95 -10.32 -7.70
C LEU A 114 18.42 -10.32 -9.15
N PRO A 115 17.16 -9.90 -9.39
CA PRO A 115 16.58 -9.83 -10.73
C PRO A 115 17.46 -9.04 -11.71
N ASN A 116 18.02 -7.91 -11.26
CA ASN A 116 19.09 -7.19 -11.95
C ASN A 116 20.39 -7.43 -11.16
N PRO A 117 21.31 -8.29 -11.61
CA PRO A 117 22.50 -8.62 -10.85
C PRO A 117 23.39 -7.40 -10.55
N ILE A 118 23.74 -7.19 -9.29
CA ILE A 118 24.67 -6.14 -8.88
C ILE A 118 26.10 -6.69 -8.89
N SER A 119 26.97 -6.04 -9.65
CA SER A 119 28.39 -6.38 -9.73
C SER A 119 29.18 -5.95 -8.48
N GLY A 120 30.26 -6.67 -8.23
CA GLY A 120 31.09 -6.49 -7.03
C GLY A 120 30.64 -7.38 -5.87
N GLY A 121 31.18 -7.09 -4.68
CA GLY A 121 30.85 -7.83 -3.45
C GLY A 121 29.97 -7.02 -2.50
N ALA A 122 29.37 -7.72 -1.54
CA ALA A 122 28.65 -7.12 -0.42
C ALA A 122 29.57 -6.23 0.44
N MET A 123 28.98 -5.22 1.07
CA MET A 123 29.65 -4.22 1.89
C MET A 123 29.22 -4.36 3.37
N PRO A 124 30.03 -3.90 4.34
CA PRO A 124 31.41 -3.40 4.20
C PRO A 124 32.36 -4.48 3.69
N THR A 125 33.52 -4.13 3.12
CA THR A 125 34.51 -5.16 2.74
C THR A 125 35.11 -5.85 3.99
N GLY A 126 35.56 -7.11 3.86
CA GLY A 126 36.12 -7.86 5.00
C GLY A 126 35.08 -8.67 5.80
N ASN A 127 35.25 -8.79 7.12
CA ASN A 127 34.36 -9.58 7.99
C ASN A 127 33.28 -8.75 8.71
N GLY A 128 33.27 -7.42 8.53
CA GLY A 128 32.24 -6.56 9.10
C GLY A 128 30.89 -6.76 8.42
N VAL A 129 29.82 -6.58 9.21
CA VAL A 129 28.40 -6.55 8.80
C VAL A 129 27.70 -5.44 9.59
N LEU A 130 26.63 -4.88 9.04
CA LEU A 130 25.76 -3.96 9.79
C LEU A 130 24.94 -4.74 10.81
N SER A 131 24.61 -4.11 11.94
CA SER A 131 23.63 -4.65 12.86
C SER A 131 22.22 -4.54 12.27
N ASP A 132 21.28 -5.34 12.80
CA ASP A 132 19.86 -5.25 12.39
C ASP A 132 19.28 -3.85 12.59
N ASN A 133 19.68 -3.15 13.67
CA ASN A 133 19.27 -1.77 13.92
C ASN A 133 19.86 -0.81 12.89
N ASP A 134 21.14 -0.96 12.50
CA ASP A 134 21.72 -0.11 11.45
C ASP A 134 21.01 -0.30 10.12
N LEU A 135 20.70 -1.56 9.77
CA LEU A 135 20.00 -1.87 8.54
C LEU A 135 18.57 -1.31 8.54
N ARG A 136 17.85 -1.44 9.66
CA ARG A 136 16.50 -0.88 9.83
C ARG A 136 16.48 0.64 9.86
N LEU A 137 17.48 1.28 10.46
CA LEU A 137 17.64 2.74 10.42
C LEU A 137 17.84 3.23 8.98
N LEU A 138 18.75 2.58 8.24
CA LEU A 138 19.01 2.91 6.84
C LEU A 138 17.74 2.70 5.99
N ARG A 139 17.03 1.59 6.19
CA ARG A 139 15.78 1.29 5.51
C ARG A 139 14.71 2.33 5.80
N ALA A 140 14.50 2.68 7.07
CA ALA A 140 13.53 3.69 7.49
C ALA A 140 13.83 5.04 6.84
N TRP A 141 15.10 5.46 6.81
CA TRP A 141 15.50 6.68 6.12
C TRP A 141 15.20 6.64 4.61
N ILE A 142 15.55 5.55 3.91
CA ILE A 142 15.30 5.41 2.47
C ILE A 142 13.79 5.42 2.19
N ARG A 143 13.00 4.61 2.91
CA ARG A 143 11.54 4.52 2.75
C ARG A 143 10.84 5.82 3.13
N GLY A 144 11.38 6.60 4.06
CA GLY A 144 10.92 7.96 4.37
C GLY A 144 11.24 9.00 3.30
N GLY A 145 11.72 8.60 2.12
CA GLY A 145 12.02 9.48 1.00
C GLY A 145 13.46 10.01 1.01
N ALA A 146 14.32 9.42 1.83
CA ALA A 146 15.71 9.81 2.00
C ALA A 146 15.93 11.33 2.19
N PRO A 147 15.21 12.01 3.11
CA PRO A 147 15.35 13.44 3.30
C PRO A 147 16.73 13.78 3.91
N GLU A 148 17.34 14.88 3.48
CA GLU A 148 18.59 15.38 4.07
C GLU A 148 18.37 15.93 5.49
N THR A 149 17.23 16.58 5.70
CA THR A 149 16.88 17.30 6.92
C THR A 149 15.58 16.78 7.54
N GLY A 150 15.43 16.94 8.85
CA GLY A 150 14.26 16.47 9.59
C GLY A 150 14.35 14.99 9.96
N ILE A 151 13.42 14.56 10.82
CA ILE A 151 13.36 13.20 11.34
C ILE A 151 12.30 12.43 10.58
N VAL A 152 12.67 11.28 10.01
CA VAL A 152 11.70 10.31 9.49
C VAL A 152 11.04 9.63 10.69
N ALA A 153 9.73 9.80 10.84
CA ALA A 153 8.96 9.19 11.92
C ALA A 153 9.15 7.66 11.94
N GLY A 154 9.39 7.10 13.12
CA GLY A 154 9.64 5.67 13.31
C GLY A 154 11.10 5.26 13.13
N SER A 155 11.99 6.14 12.65
CA SER A 155 13.42 5.85 12.55
C SER A 155 14.14 5.90 13.91
N GLU A 156 13.57 6.61 14.87
CA GLU A 156 14.15 6.89 16.19
C GLU A 156 14.40 5.62 17.01
N GLN A 157 13.55 4.60 16.84
CA GLN A 157 13.68 3.32 17.53
C GLN A 157 14.94 2.52 17.11
N TYR A 158 15.51 2.83 15.94
CA TYR A 158 16.70 2.18 15.41
C TYR A 158 17.97 3.01 15.62
N ALA A 159 17.83 4.26 16.08
CA ALA A 159 18.94 5.13 16.39
C ALA A 159 19.64 4.67 17.69
N SER A 160 20.96 4.76 17.72
CA SER A 160 21.78 4.46 18.91
C SER A 160 21.68 5.53 20.01
N CYS A 161 20.92 6.60 19.77
CA CYS A 161 20.75 7.77 20.62
C CYS A 161 19.32 8.33 20.44
N SER A 162 18.90 9.28 21.29
CA SER A 162 17.59 9.91 21.18
C SER A 162 17.61 11.01 20.12
N LEU A 163 16.95 10.80 18.99
CA LEU A 163 16.73 11.83 17.97
C LEU A 163 15.67 12.83 18.46
N GLU A 164 15.98 14.12 18.37
CA GLU A 164 15.08 15.20 18.75
C GLU A 164 15.11 16.27 17.66
N GLY A 165 13.96 16.61 17.09
CA GLY A 165 13.85 17.52 15.96
C GLY A 165 12.45 17.53 15.38
N ASP A 166 12.26 18.32 14.33
CA ASP A 166 11.00 18.34 13.58
C ASP A 166 10.94 17.14 12.63
N LEU A 167 9.74 16.58 12.49
CA LEU A 167 9.51 15.49 11.53
C LEU A 167 9.67 16.01 10.10
N ALA A 168 10.35 15.22 9.28
CA ALA A 168 10.42 15.48 7.85
C ALA A 168 9.02 15.31 7.25
N PRO A 169 8.65 16.13 6.26
CA PRO A 169 7.43 15.92 5.48
C PRO A 169 7.58 14.73 4.52
N ASN A 170 8.66 13.94 4.59
CA ASN A 170 8.90 12.77 3.73
C ASN A 170 8.58 13.06 2.27
N LYS A 171 9.39 13.90 1.63
CA LYS A 171 9.24 14.21 0.21
C LYS A 171 10.19 13.35 -0.60
N ILE A 172 9.69 12.74 -1.67
CA ILE A 172 10.59 12.19 -2.69
C ILE A 172 10.89 13.26 -3.75
N GLN A 173 12.04 13.12 -4.40
CA GLN A 173 12.28 13.87 -5.62
C GLN A 173 11.36 13.33 -6.73
N PRO A 174 10.90 14.19 -7.65
CA PRO A 174 10.08 13.75 -8.76
C PRO A 174 10.72 12.59 -9.52
N LEU A 175 9.92 11.59 -9.85
CA LEU A 175 10.37 10.49 -10.70
C LEU A 175 10.67 11.06 -12.10
N PRO A 176 11.84 10.82 -12.70
CA PRO A 176 12.11 11.25 -14.06
C PRO A 176 11.09 10.63 -15.02
N SER A 177 10.52 11.44 -15.91
CA SER A 177 9.64 10.92 -16.96
C SER A 177 10.47 10.05 -17.92
N PRO A 178 9.90 8.94 -18.45
CA PRO A 178 10.55 8.18 -19.51
C PRO A 178 10.78 9.05 -20.75
N GLU A 179 11.74 8.66 -21.59
CA GLU A 179 11.85 9.26 -22.92
C GLU A 179 10.57 8.94 -23.73
N THR A 180 10.19 9.84 -24.64
CA THR A 180 8.89 9.78 -25.33
C THR A 180 8.70 8.55 -26.22
N ASP A 181 9.79 7.90 -26.63
CA ASP A 181 9.81 6.65 -27.38
C ASP A 181 9.97 5.41 -26.50
N GLU A 182 10.10 5.58 -25.17
CA GLU A 182 10.26 4.50 -24.19
C GLU A 182 9.02 4.34 -23.30
N GLY A 183 8.26 5.41 -23.04
CA GLY A 183 7.07 5.31 -22.18
C GLY A 183 6.34 6.61 -21.94
N VAL A 184 5.44 6.59 -20.95
CA VAL A 184 4.70 7.77 -20.47
C VAL A 184 4.76 7.87 -18.96
N GLN A 185 4.55 9.08 -18.44
CA GLN A 185 4.40 9.33 -17.01
C GLN A 185 3.06 9.99 -16.72
N PHE A 186 2.28 9.37 -15.84
CA PHE A 186 1.17 10.02 -15.17
C PHE A 186 1.68 10.74 -13.92
N TYR A 187 1.20 11.96 -13.68
CA TYR A 187 1.51 12.75 -12.50
C TYR A 187 0.21 13.24 -11.87
N SER A 188 0.08 13.06 -10.56
CA SER A 188 -1.15 13.43 -9.85
C SER A 188 -1.33 14.94 -9.68
N GLY A 189 -0.23 15.69 -9.65
CA GLY A 189 -0.20 17.00 -9.01
C GLY A 189 -0.11 16.87 -7.49
N GLY A 190 0.34 17.95 -6.84
CA GLY A 190 0.42 18.01 -5.38
C GLY A 190 -0.91 18.41 -4.77
N TRP A 191 -1.56 17.51 -4.03
CA TRP A 191 -2.73 17.87 -3.20
C TRP A 191 -2.30 18.14 -1.75
N THR A 192 -2.99 19.05 -1.07
CA THR A 192 -2.65 19.43 0.30
C THR A 192 -3.13 18.38 1.29
N VAL A 193 -2.29 18.05 2.27
CA VAL A 193 -2.66 17.30 3.47
C VAL A 193 -2.44 18.22 4.68
N PRO A 194 -3.51 18.56 5.44
CA PRO A 194 -3.41 19.45 6.59
C PRO A 194 -2.41 18.96 7.65
N SER A 195 -1.81 19.87 8.41
CA SER A 195 -0.94 19.52 9.54
C SER A 195 -1.64 18.57 10.52
N GLU A 196 -0.93 17.53 10.95
CA GLU A 196 -1.44 16.53 11.91
C GLU A 196 -2.75 15.84 11.46
N GLY A 197 -3.03 15.84 10.15
CA GLY A 197 -4.23 15.26 9.54
C GLY A 197 -4.00 13.96 8.79
N GLU A 198 -5.09 13.22 8.55
CA GLU A 198 -5.14 11.97 7.78
C GLU A 198 -6.45 11.96 6.96
N GLY A 199 -6.39 11.41 5.74
CA GLY A 199 -7.50 11.40 4.80
C GLY A 199 -7.30 10.42 3.66
N GLU A 200 -8.34 9.68 3.30
CA GLU A 200 -8.41 8.97 2.01
C GLU A 200 -9.02 9.92 0.97
N VAL A 201 -8.21 10.31 0.00
CA VAL A 201 -8.51 11.38 -0.94
C VAL A 201 -8.74 10.81 -2.32
N CYS A 202 -9.83 11.24 -2.97
CA CYS A 202 -10.14 10.94 -4.36
C CYS A 202 -10.11 12.19 -5.24
N PHE A 203 -9.51 12.05 -6.43
CA PHE A 203 -9.64 13.01 -7.53
C PHE A 203 -9.33 12.36 -8.88
N VAL A 204 -9.57 13.13 -9.95
CA VAL A 204 -9.42 12.66 -11.32
C VAL A 204 -8.58 13.63 -12.12
N SER A 205 -7.59 13.11 -12.86
CA SER A 205 -6.87 13.87 -13.88
C SER A 205 -7.23 13.37 -15.28
N TYR A 206 -7.29 14.27 -16.26
CA TYR A 206 -7.42 13.90 -17.67
C TYR A 206 -6.06 13.88 -18.37
N TYR A 207 -5.86 12.92 -19.28
CA TYR A 207 -4.68 12.83 -20.14
C TYR A 207 -5.08 12.59 -21.60
N ASP A 208 -4.24 13.08 -22.52
CA ASP A 208 -4.32 12.77 -23.94
C ASP A 208 -2.91 12.57 -24.51
N TYR A 209 -2.55 11.31 -24.75
CA TYR A 209 -1.29 10.91 -25.36
C TYR A 209 -1.47 10.50 -26.83
N SER A 210 -2.63 10.75 -27.44
CA SER A 210 -2.93 10.27 -28.81
C SER A 210 -1.89 10.71 -29.85
N GLU A 211 -1.23 11.85 -29.64
CA GLU A 211 -0.16 12.37 -30.50
C GLU A 211 1.27 12.05 -30.00
N GLN A 212 1.41 11.51 -28.79
CA GLN A 212 2.69 11.21 -28.13
C GLN A 212 3.09 9.73 -28.27
N ILE A 213 2.11 8.81 -28.24
CA ILE A 213 2.39 7.37 -28.34
C ILE A 213 2.84 7.02 -29.77
N PRO A 214 4.02 6.38 -29.94
CA PRO A 214 4.42 5.86 -31.25
C PRO A 214 3.41 4.83 -31.80
N PRO A 215 3.09 4.85 -33.11
CA PRO A 215 2.10 3.96 -33.71
C PRO A 215 2.36 2.46 -33.49
N GLU A 216 3.62 2.06 -33.33
CA GLU A 216 4.03 0.67 -33.05
C GLU A 216 3.56 0.17 -31.68
N PHE A 217 3.36 1.05 -30.71
CA PHE A 217 2.87 0.71 -29.37
C PHE A 217 1.35 0.90 -29.23
N THR A 218 0.67 1.30 -30.31
CA THR A 218 -0.78 1.52 -30.30
C THR A 218 -1.51 0.29 -30.83
N VAL A 219 -2.50 -0.20 -30.08
CA VAL A 219 -3.34 -1.34 -30.41
C VAL A 219 -4.82 -1.02 -30.14
N PRO A 220 -5.78 -1.72 -30.77
CA PRO A 220 -7.17 -1.65 -30.33
C PRO A 220 -7.30 -2.08 -28.87
N CYS A 221 -8.06 -1.32 -28.07
CA CYS A 221 -8.32 -1.64 -26.67
C CYS A 221 -9.05 -2.98 -26.50
N GLY A 222 -8.80 -3.65 -25.37
CA GLY A 222 -9.61 -4.77 -24.91
C GLY A 222 -10.96 -4.32 -24.34
N GLU A 223 -11.88 -5.26 -24.10
CA GLU A 223 -13.19 -4.97 -23.49
C GLU A 223 -13.08 -4.29 -22.13
N ALA A 224 -12.11 -4.72 -21.30
CA ALA A 224 -11.85 -4.10 -20.00
C ALA A 224 -11.39 -2.63 -20.13
N GLN A 225 -10.81 -2.24 -21.26
CA GLN A 225 -10.33 -0.89 -21.53
C GLN A 225 -11.37 -0.03 -22.28
N GLY A 226 -12.60 -0.52 -22.47
CA GLY A 226 -13.66 0.19 -23.19
C GLY A 226 -13.98 -0.37 -24.58
N GLY A 227 -13.26 -1.40 -25.03
CA GLY A 227 -13.53 -2.15 -26.26
C GLY A 227 -12.72 -1.70 -27.48
N PRO A 228 -12.71 -2.51 -28.55
CA PRO A 228 -11.79 -2.38 -29.69
C PRO A 228 -12.04 -1.16 -30.58
N GLU A 229 -13.07 -0.38 -30.30
CA GLU A 229 -13.36 0.90 -30.94
C GLU A 229 -12.49 2.04 -30.42
N GLN A 230 -11.78 1.83 -29.30
CA GLN A 230 -10.82 2.76 -28.72
C GLN A 230 -9.38 2.33 -29.02
N ASP A 231 -8.47 3.30 -29.03
CA ASP A 231 -7.03 3.05 -29.13
C ASP A 231 -6.41 2.99 -27.73
N CYS A 232 -5.57 1.97 -27.51
CA CYS A 232 -4.81 1.76 -26.30
C CYS A 232 -3.32 1.73 -26.64
N PHE A 233 -2.48 2.12 -25.68
CA PHE A 233 -1.05 1.81 -25.72
C PHE A 233 -0.73 0.64 -24.79
N VAL A 234 0.33 -0.09 -25.11
CA VAL A 234 0.76 -1.29 -24.37
C VAL A 234 2.03 -1.03 -23.56
N TYR A 235 2.11 -1.61 -22.37
CA TYR A 235 3.24 -1.45 -21.45
C TYR A 235 3.59 -2.76 -20.76
N ASP A 236 4.87 -2.94 -20.42
CA ASP A 236 5.42 -4.13 -19.75
C ASP A 236 6.11 -3.82 -18.42
N GLN A 237 6.21 -2.55 -18.05
CA GLN A 237 6.74 -2.15 -16.76
C GLN A 237 5.93 -0.99 -16.19
N VAL A 238 5.68 -1.06 -14.89
CA VAL A 238 5.12 0.03 -14.09
C VAL A 238 6.08 0.37 -12.95
N LEU A 239 6.31 1.67 -12.76
CA LEU A 239 6.98 2.22 -11.59
C LEU A 239 6.15 3.38 -11.07
N LEU A 240 5.45 3.13 -9.97
CA LEU A 240 4.76 4.14 -9.17
C LEU A 240 5.71 4.57 -8.04
N ALA A 241 5.89 5.87 -7.88
CA ALA A 241 6.58 6.48 -6.76
C ALA A 241 5.71 7.60 -6.18
N GLN A 242 5.67 7.70 -4.87
CA GLN A 242 4.88 8.70 -4.15
C GLN A 242 5.60 9.21 -2.92
N ASP A 243 5.22 10.41 -2.47
CA ASP A 243 5.66 10.89 -1.17
C ASP A 243 5.28 9.86 -0.09
N PRO A 244 6.18 9.45 0.84
CA PRO A 244 5.92 8.41 1.84
C PRO A 244 4.97 8.84 2.96
N GLN A 245 4.22 9.91 2.72
CA GLN A 245 3.09 10.40 3.51
C GLN A 245 1.78 9.71 3.09
N SER A 246 1.85 8.58 2.40
CA SER A 246 0.71 7.78 2.01
C SER A 246 0.88 6.34 2.47
N HIS A 247 -0.16 5.78 3.08
CA HIS A 247 -0.20 4.38 3.48
C HIS A 247 -0.43 3.47 2.27
N HIS A 248 -1.37 3.84 1.39
CA HIS A 248 -1.56 3.19 0.11
C HIS A 248 -2.06 4.16 -0.96
N SER A 249 -1.81 3.78 -2.21
CA SER A 249 -2.25 4.48 -3.41
C SER A 249 -2.80 3.49 -4.41
N ILE A 250 -4.06 3.69 -4.79
CA ILE A 250 -4.80 2.91 -5.77
C ILE A 250 -5.00 3.83 -6.98
N ILE A 251 -4.31 3.50 -8.06
CA ILE A 251 -4.38 4.27 -9.30
C ILE A 251 -5.12 3.44 -10.33
N GLU A 252 -6.17 4.04 -10.90
CA GLU A 252 -7.05 3.39 -11.86
C GLU A 252 -7.27 4.29 -13.07
N PHE A 253 -7.73 3.73 -14.17
CA PHE A 253 -8.36 4.51 -15.22
C PHE A 253 -9.86 4.28 -15.24
N TYR A 254 -10.59 5.35 -15.57
CA TYR A 254 -12.04 5.31 -15.70
C TYR A 254 -12.43 4.79 -17.08
N VAL A 255 -13.36 3.83 -17.11
CA VAL A 255 -13.99 3.32 -18.32
C VAL A 255 -15.44 3.77 -18.35
N PRO A 256 -15.83 4.65 -19.27
CA PRO A 256 -17.22 5.09 -19.38
C PRO A 256 -18.18 3.90 -19.55
N PRO A 257 -19.35 3.91 -18.88
CA PRO A 257 -20.37 2.91 -19.12
C PRO A 257 -20.85 2.99 -20.58
N ARG A 258 -21.31 1.85 -21.13
CA ARG A 258 -21.89 1.82 -22.47
C ARG A 258 -23.36 2.23 -22.44
N VAL A 259 -23.72 3.13 -23.35
CA VAL A 259 -25.08 3.64 -23.57
C VAL A 259 -25.45 3.57 -25.04
N CYS A 260 -26.75 3.56 -25.31
CA CYS A 260 -27.28 3.71 -26.65
C CYS A 260 -27.03 5.14 -27.12
N VAL A 261 -26.41 5.26 -28.30
CA VAL A 261 -26.16 6.54 -28.98
C VAL A 261 -27.03 6.60 -30.22
N GLY A 262 -27.97 7.54 -30.22
CA GLY A 262 -29.03 7.70 -31.22
C GLY A 262 -30.25 6.81 -30.97
N GLY A 263 -31.27 6.97 -31.81
CA GLY A 263 -32.51 6.19 -31.77
C GLY A 263 -33.47 6.59 -30.64
N GLU A 264 -34.43 5.71 -30.35
CA GLU A 264 -35.50 5.95 -29.37
C GLU A 264 -35.05 5.73 -27.91
N ASN A 265 -33.97 4.97 -27.71
CA ASN A 265 -33.41 4.62 -26.41
C ASN A 265 -32.10 5.38 -26.12
N ASP A 266 -31.89 6.54 -26.75
CA ASP A 266 -30.67 7.35 -26.59
C ASP A 266 -30.40 7.66 -25.10
N GLY A 267 -29.19 7.37 -24.63
CA GLY A 267 -28.77 7.50 -23.24
C GLY A 267 -29.08 6.29 -22.33
N ASP A 268 -29.87 5.32 -22.78
CA ASP A 268 -30.13 4.10 -21.99
C ASP A 268 -28.89 3.19 -21.97
N GLY A 269 -28.62 2.56 -20.83
CA GLY A 269 -27.53 1.59 -20.70
C GLY A 269 -27.69 0.40 -21.66
N CYS A 270 -26.58 -0.07 -22.23
CA CYS A 270 -26.59 -1.13 -23.22
C CYS A 270 -25.43 -2.11 -23.06
N VAL A 271 -25.63 -3.31 -23.60
CA VAL A 271 -24.59 -4.33 -23.74
C VAL A 271 -24.31 -4.51 -25.24
N PRO A 272 -23.04 -4.54 -25.66
CA PRO A 272 -22.69 -4.85 -27.05
C PRO A 272 -23.40 -6.12 -27.54
N ASP A 273 -23.82 -6.13 -28.81
CA ASP A 273 -24.45 -7.26 -29.49
C ASP A 273 -25.83 -7.75 -28.97
N GLU A 274 -26.41 -7.15 -27.91
CA GLU A 274 -27.74 -7.52 -27.38
C GLU A 274 -28.93 -6.75 -27.99
N SER A 275 -28.74 -6.04 -29.11
CA SER A 275 -29.81 -5.35 -29.89
C SER A 275 -30.78 -4.47 -29.07
N THR A 276 -30.32 -3.84 -28.00
CA THR A 276 -31.18 -3.09 -27.06
C THR A 276 -31.46 -1.63 -27.45
N CYS A 277 -30.73 -1.06 -28.42
CA CYS A 277 -30.77 0.39 -28.70
C CYS A 277 -31.81 0.84 -29.74
N GLY A 278 -32.46 -0.08 -30.45
CA GLY A 278 -33.42 0.24 -31.52
C GLY A 278 -32.78 0.55 -32.88
N GLU A 279 -33.61 0.82 -33.90
CA GLU A 279 -33.13 1.05 -35.27
C GLU A 279 -32.31 2.34 -35.40
N GLY A 280 -31.11 2.24 -35.97
CA GLY A 280 -30.24 3.38 -36.25
C GLY A 280 -29.41 3.88 -35.06
N ALA A 281 -29.49 3.21 -33.92
CA ALA A 281 -28.69 3.48 -32.73
C ALA A 281 -27.53 2.49 -32.60
N THR A 282 -26.48 2.87 -31.88
CA THR A 282 -25.32 2.01 -31.56
C THR A 282 -25.05 1.98 -30.07
N CYS A 283 -24.68 0.82 -29.55
CA CYS A 283 -24.19 0.71 -28.17
C CYS A 283 -22.71 1.11 -28.12
N ALA A 284 -22.40 2.25 -27.49
CA ALA A 284 -21.05 2.81 -27.43
C ALA A 284 -20.73 3.35 -26.03
N LEU A 285 -19.46 3.63 -25.75
CA LEU A 285 -19.06 4.33 -24.52
C LEU A 285 -19.80 5.67 -24.41
N ASN A 286 -20.22 6.03 -23.20
CA ASN A 286 -20.97 7.26 -22.96
C ASN A 286 -20.18 8.50 -23.43
N PRO A 287 -20.64 9.21 -24.47
CA PRO A 287 -19.92 10.35 -25.02
C PRO A 287 -19.80 11.52 -24.04
N ASP A 288 -20.77 11.70 -23.16
CA ASP A 288 -20.71 12.75 -22.13
C ASP A 288 -19.60 12.48 -21.12
N HIS A 289 -19.31 11.21 -20.84
CA HIS A 289 -18.24 10.84 -19.91
C HIS A 289 -16.86 10.81 -20.59
N LEU A 290 -16.80 10.67 -21.92
CA LEU A 290 -15.55 10.76 -22.70
C LEU A 290 -15.06 12.20 -22.87
N ASP A 291 -15.96 13.19 -22.83
CA ASP A 291 -15.62 14.60 -22.95
C ASP A 291 -15.23 15.19 -21.59
N PRO A 292 -13.94 15.53 -21.36
CA PRO A 292 -13.51 16.08 -20.07
C PRO A 292 -14.08 17.47 -19.77
N THR A 293 -14.67 18.14 -20.77
CA THR A 293 -15.32 19.44 -20.63
C THR A 293 -16.82 19.36 -20.33
N ASN A 294 -17.39 18.15 -20.34
CA ASN A 294 -18.78 17.92 -19.98
C ASN A 294 -19.03 18.20 -18.49
N ASP A 295 -20.23 18.70 -18.15
CA ASP A 295 -20.63 19.07 -16.80
C ASP A 295 -20.68 17.89 -15.80
N VAL A 296 -20.53 16.64 -16.24
CA VAL A 296 -20.33 15.49 -15.33
C VAL A 296 -18.98 15.54 -14.61
N TRP A 297 -17.96 16.13 -15.23
CA TRP A 297 -16.64 16.40 -14.64
C TRP A 297 -16.58 17.83 -14.13
N LYS A 298 -16.33 18.02 -12.84
CA LYS A 298 -16.53 19.33 -12.18
C LYS A 298 -15.29 19.79 -11.45
N ASN A 299 -15.24 21.10 -11.21
CA ASN A 299 -14.25 21.72 -10.32
C ASN A 299 -12.79 21.41 -10.72
N TRP A 300 -12.50 21.49 -12.03
CA TRP A 300 -11.13 21.41 -12.54
C TRP A 300 -10.27 22.54 -11.96
N GLN A 301 -9.16 22.19 -11.34
CA GLN A 301 -8.18 23.10 -10.78
C GLN A 301 -6.76 22.55 -10.90
N CYS A 302 -5.78 23.46 -10.87
CA CYS A 302 -4.38 23.08 -10.84
C CYS A 302 -4.01 22.52 -9.46
N LEU A 303 -3.43 21.33 -9.45
CA LEU A 303 -2.80 20.70 -8.29
C LEU A 303 -1.29 20.80 -8.40
N GLY A 304 -0.62 21.21 -7.33
CA GLY A 304 0.82 21.50 -7.34
C GLY A 304 1.22 22.72 -8.20
N GLY A 305 2.51 23.04 -8.17
CA GLY A 305 3.10 24.16 -8.92
C GLY A 305 2.68 25.56 -8.44
N ASP A 306 3.12 26.58 -9.17
CA ASP A 306 2.87 27.99 -8.85
C ASP A 306 1.39 28.41 -9.00
N PHE A 307 0.59 27.58 -9.68
CA PHE A 307 -0.82 27.84 -10.00
C PHE A 307 -1.79 26.99 -9.15
N ALA A 308 -1.31 26.33 -8.09
CA ALA A 308 -2.14 25.49 -7.23
C ALA A 308 -3.45 26.21 -6.79
N GLY A 309 -4.58 25.53 -6.98
CA GLY A 309 -5.93 26.02 -6.64
C GLY A 309 -6.59 26.93 -7.67
N THR A 310 -5.93 27.29 -8.78
CA THR A 310 -6.59 28.06 -9.85
C THR A 310 -7.40 27.15 -10.78
N PRO A 311 -8.57 27.57 -11.29
CA PRO A 311 -9.29 26.81 -12.31
C PRO A 311 -8.44 26.56 -13.56
N CYS A 312 -8.60 25.40 -14.17
CA CYS A 312 -7.86 25.01 -15.38
C CYS A 312 -8.75 24.25 -16.37
N MET A 313 -8.31 24.20 -17.63
CA MET A 313 -8.90 23.34 -18.64
C MET A 313 -8.24 21.94 -18.61
N PRO A 314 -9.01 20.84 -18.55
CA PRO A 314 -8.44 19.49 -18.57
C PRO A 314 -7.60 19.25 -19.82
N GLY A 315 -6.44 18.62 -19.65
CA GLY A 315 -5.48 18.36 -20.73
C GLY A 315 -4.64 19.57 -21.18
N SER A 316 -4.81 20.74 -20.57
CA SER A 316 -3.98 21.93 -20.86
C SER A 316 -2.68 21.97 -20.05
N ASP A 317 -1.75 22.83 -20.46
CA ASP A 317 -0.49 23.13 -19.76
C ASP A 317 -0.59 24.34 -18.82
N GLU A 318 -1.81 24.82 -18.53
CA GLU A 318 -2.08 26.04 -17.74
C GLU A 318 -1.50 26.00 -16.32
N CYS A 319 -1.32 24.80 -15.76
CA CYS A 319 -0.82 24.60 -14.40
C CYS A 319 0.70 24.75 -14.25
N GLY A 320 1.42 24.94 -15.36
CA GLY A 320 2.87 25.19 -15.36
C GLY A 320 3.70 23.98 -14.91
N SER A 321 4.98 24.24 -14.61
CA SER A 321 5.90 23.18 -14.18
C SER A 321 5.48 22.61 -12.83
N ARG A 322 5.48 21.27 -12.71
CA ARG A 322 5.12 20.54 -11.48
C ARG A 322 3.66 20.76 -11.05
N GLY A 323 2.80 21.22 -11.95
CA GLY A 323 1.35 21.30 -11.78
C GLY A 323 0.61 20.31 -12.68
N GLN A 324 -0.55 19.83 -12.24
CA GLN A 324 -1.46 18.97 -13.00
C GLN A 324 -2.89 19.54 -12.93
N CYS A 325 -3.58 19.64 -14.06
CA CYS A 325 -5.00 19.96 -14.05
C CYS A 325 -5.80 18.71 -13.66
N ALA A 326 -6.55 18.79 -12.56
CA ALA A 326 -7.36 17.70 -12.03
C ALA A 326 -8.65 18.24 -11.40
N THR A 327 -9.65 17.39 -11.21
CA THR A 327 -10.83 17.74 -10.43
C THR A 327 -10.44 17.98 -8.96
N GLU A 328 -11.18 18.84 -8.27
CA GLU A 328 -10.90 19.19 -6.86
C GLU A 328 -10.81 17.91 -5.98
N PRO A 329 -9.69 17.71 -5.24
CA PRO A 329 -9.54 16.62 -4.29
C PRO A 329 -10.58 16.68 -3.18
N GLN A 330 -11.17 15.53 -2.86
CA GLN A 330 -12.12 15.39 -1.75
C GLN A 330 -11.72 14.20 -0.91
N THR A 331 -11.84 14.34 0.41
CA THR A 331 -11.73 13.21 1.32
C THR A 331 -12.98 12.34 1.16
N THR A 332 -12.81 11.17 0.57
CA THR A 332 -13.86 10.19 0.29
C THR A 332 -13.22 8.82 0.14
N ILE A 333 -13.58 7.92 1.05
CA ILE A 333 -13.06 6.55 1.10
C ILE A 333 -13.42 5.80 -0.17
N ALA A 334 -12.44 5.16 -0.79
CA ALA A 334 -12.60 4.40 -2.03
C ALA A 334 -13.34 5.19 -3.15
N CYS A 335 -13.21 6.52 -3.17
CA CYS A 335 -13.98 7.46 -4.01
C CYS A 335 -15.51 7.42 -3.84
N VAL A 336 -16.05 6.79 -2.78
CA VAL A 336 -17.51 6.65 -2.56
C VAL A 336 -18.17 8.02 -2.35
N ASN A 337 -19.16 8.34 -3.20
CA ASN A 337 -19.80 9.65 -3.29
C ASN A 337 -18.89 10.80 -3.75
N TYR A 338 -17.78 10.53 -4.42
CA TYR A 338 -16.99 11.59 -5.07
C TYR A 338 -17.86 12.42 -6.02
N ARG A 339 -17.90 13.75 -5.83
CA ARG A 339 -18.94 14.61 -6.46
C ARG A 339 -18.52 15.28 -7.74
N ASN A 340 -17.23 15.23 -8.05
CA ASN A 340 -16.63 15.93 -9.18
C ASN A 340 -16.47 15.05 -10.43
N ALA A 341 -17.05 13.84 -10.41
CA ALA A 341 -17.01 12.86 -11.48
C ALA A 341 -18.41 12.22 -11.67
N PRO A 342 -18.62 11.41 -12.74
CA PRO A 342 -19.82 10.60 -12.90
C PRO A 342 -20.15 9.73 -11.69
N GLN A 343 -21.45 9.53 -11.43
CA GLN A 343 -21.93 8.84 -10.24
C GLN A 343 -21.45 7.37 -10.15
N GLU A 344 -21.25 6.73 -11.30
CA GLU A 344 -20.80 5.35 -11.44
C GLU A 344 -19.39 5.12 -10.87
N LEU A 345 -18.56 6.17 -10.84
CA LEU A 345 -17.20 6.09 -10.27
C LEU A 345 -17.25 5.85 -8.74
N GLY A 346 -18.21 6.47 -8.06
CA GLY A 346 -18.27 6.53 -6.59
C GLY A 346 -19.48 5.82 -5.97
N THR A 347 -19.96 4.71 -6.55
CA THR A 347 -21.15 4.02 -6.02
C THR A 347 -20.88 3.27 -4.72
N ILE A 348 -21.88 3.16 -3.84
CA ILE A 348 -21.80 2.39 -2.58
C ILE A 348 -21.74 0.87 -2.82
N ALA A 349 -22.30 0.40 -3.94
CA ALA A 349 -22.42 -1.03 -4.25
C ALA A 349 -21.08 -1.69 -4.61
N GLY A 350 -20.06 -0.90 -4.93
CA GLY A 350 -18.68 -1.34 -4.97
C GLY A 350 -17.90 -0.46 -4.02
N PHE A 351 -17.50 -1.00 -2.88
CA PHE A 351 -16.35 -0.46 -2.18
C PHE A 351 -15.20 -0.56 -3.21
N PHE A 352 -14.74 0.58 -3.75
CA PHE A 352 -13.96 0.76 -5.01
C PHE A 352 -14.75 0.87 -6.35
N GLY A 353 -16.02 1.29 -6.34
CA GLY A 353 -16.86 1.48 -7.55
C GLY A 353 -17.23 0.18 -8.28
N GLN A 354 -17.94 0.27 -9.42
CA GLN A 354 -18.21 -0.94 -10.20
C GLN A 354 -16.95 -1.38 -10.96
N ALA A 355 -16.57 -2.65 -10.84
CA ALA A 355 -15.35 -3.21 -11.45
C ALA A 355 -15.26 -3.07 -12.99
N ASN A 356 -16.36 -2.71 -13.66
CA ASN A 356 -16.38 -2.45 -15.10
C ASN A 356 -16.08 -0.98 -15.47
N VAL A 357 -16.19 -0.02 -14.54
CA VAL A 357 -15.93 1.41 -14.78
C VAL A 357 -14.62 1.91 -14.18
N ARG A 358 -13.99 1.13 -13.30
CA ARG A 358 -12.68 1.39 -12.71
C ARG A 358 -11.76 0.22 -13.00
N GLN A 359 -10.62 0.50 -13.63
CA GLN A 359 -9.63 -0.52 -13.97
C GLN A 359 -8.29 -0.17 -13.32
N ASN A 360 -7.79 -1.08 -12.49
CA ASN A 360 -6.55 -0.89 -11.76
C ASN A 360 -5.33 -0.81 -12.69
N LEU A 361 -4.52 0.23 -12.48
CA LEU A 361 -3.19 0.40 -13.08
C LEU A 361 -2.10 -0.02 -12.11
N ALA A 362 -2.20 0.44 -10.86
CA ALA A 362 -1.25 0.12 -9.81
C ALA A 362 -1.89 0.24 -8.42
N THR A 363 -1.47 -0.63 -7.51
CA THR A 363 -1.77 -0.51 -6.08
C THR A 363 -0.45 -0.55 -5.30
N ALA A 364 -0.04 0.59 -4.76
CA ALA A 364 1.09 0.69 -3.86
C ALA A 364 0.61 0.66 -2.41
N GLN A 365 1.27 -0.13 -1.56
CA GLN A 365 1.09 -0.13 -0.10
C GLN A 365 2.29 0.52 0.60
N GLU A 366 3.17 1.13 -0.19
CA GLU A 366 4.42 1.74 0.22
C GLU A 366 4.64 3.00 -0.62
N SER A 367 5.73 3.71 -0.36
CA SER A 367 6.15 4.87 -1.16
C SER A 367 6.48 4.55 -2.62
N SER A 368 6.61 3.28 -2.97
CA SER A 368 6.78 2.86 -4.35
C SER A 368 6.10 1.52 -4.62
N PHE A 369 5.68 1.33 -5.86
CA PHE A 369 5.30 0.04 -6.41
C PHE A 369 6.01 -0.15 -7.74
N ARG A 370 6.53 -1.36 -7.96
CA ARG A 370 7.14 -1.71 -9.25
C ARG A 370 6.81 -3.13 -9.65
N GLU A 371 6.60 -3.28 -10.94
CA GLU A 371 6.38 -4.55 -11.58
C GLU A 371 6.99 -4.49 -12.99
N THR A 372 7.85 -5.45 -13.30
CA THR A 372 8.35 -5.70 -14.66
C THR A 372 7.75 -7.02 -15.11
N TYR A 373 7.13 -7.04 -16.28
CA TYR A 373 6.40 -8.19 -16.76
C TYR A 373 7.36 -9.19 -17.43
N PRO A 374 7.08 -10.51 -17.32
CA PRO A 374 7.83 -11.53 -18.05
C PRO A 374 7.69 -11.36 -19.57
N PRO A 375 8.61 -11.96 -20.37
CA PRO A 375 8.50 -11.90 -21.81
C PRO A 375 7.14 -12.38 -22.33
N ASN A 376 6.61 -11.67 -23.33
CA ASN A 376 5.29 -11.87 -23.92
C ASN A 376 4.07 -11.45 -23.07
N VAL A 377 4.29 -10.85 -21.90
CA VAL A 377 3.22 -10.39 -21.00
C VAL A 377 3.14 -8.87 -21.08
N PHE A 378 1.92 -8.35 -21.21
CA PHE A 378 1.68 -6.92 -21.36
C PHE A 378 0.41 -6.48 -20.65
N ALA A 379 0.29 -5.20 -20.38
CA ALA A 379 -0.97 -4.55 -20.03
C ALA A 379 -1.23 -3.38 -21.00
N MET A 380 -2.43 -2.81 -20.91
CA MET A 380 -2.84 -1.74 -21.82
C MET A 380 -3.70 -0.69 -21.12
N VAL A 381 -3.59 0.54 -21.59
CA VAL A 381 -4.35 1.71 -21.13
C VAL A 381 -4.82 2.49 -22.36
N PRO A 382 -6.02 3.08 -22.36
CA PRO A 382 -6.45 3.98 -23.43
C PRO A 382 -5.40 5.07 -23.71
N VAL A 383 -5.25 5.51 -24.97
CA VAL A 383 -4.29 6.58 -25.31
C VAL A 383 -4.71 7.95 -24.76
N LYS A 384 -5.98 8.09 -24.38
CA LYS A 384 -6.55 9.26 -23.69
C LYS A 384 -7.68 8.84 -22.78
N GLY A 385 -7.88 9.56 -21.70
CA GLY A 385 -8.92 9.24 -20.73
C GLY A 385 -8.68 9.90 -19.39
N PHE A 386 -9.17 9.26 -18.34
CA PHE A 386 -9.16 9.79 -16.98
C PHE A 386 -8.43 8.82 -16.05
N VAL A 387 -7.49 9.33 -15.27
CA VAL A 387 -6.85 8.61 -14.17
C VAL A 387 -7.55 9.00 -12.88
N ILE A 388 -7.94 7.99 -12.11
CA ILE A 388 -8.51 8.11 -10.77
C ILE A 388 -7.36 7.93 -9.78
N TRP A 389 -7.20 8.91 -8.91
CA TRP A 389 -6.22 8.91 -7.83
C TRP A 389 -6.98 8.69 -6.54
N ASP A 390 -6.78 7.54 -5.92
CA ASP A 390 -7.40 7.14 -4.66
C ASP A 390 -6.28 6.80 -3.66
N SER A 391 -6.02 7.72 -2.74
CA SER A 391 -4.83 7.65 -1.88
C SER A 391 -5.15 7.97 -0.44
N HIS A 392 -4.75 7.06 0.45
CA HIS A 392 -4.80 7.28 1.88
C HIS A 392 -3.50 7.97 2.32
N ALA A 393 -3.61 9.25 2.68
CA ALA A 393 -2.49 10.11 3.03
C ALA A 393 -2.59 10.67 4.44
N PHE A 394 -1.44 10.91 5.07
CA PHE A 394 -1.31 11.42 6.43
C PHE A 394 -0.15 12.41 6.55
N ASN A 395 -0.25 13.32 7.50
CA ASN A 395 0.76 14.33 7.75
C ASN A 395 1.06 14.43 9.25
N LEU A 396 2.18 13.84 9.67
CA LEU A 396 2.62 13.89 11.07
C LEU A 396 3.32 15.21 11.43
N THR A 397 3.50 16.13 10.48
CA THR A 397 4.19 17.39 10.71
C THR A 397 3.23 18.47 11.22
N LYS A 398 3.79 19.51 11.85
CA LYS A 398 3.04 20.65 12.41
C LYS A 398 2.67 21.71 11.38
N ALA A 399 2.89 21.44 10.09
CA ALA A 399 2.58 22.35 9.01
C ALA A 399 1.89 21.57 7.90
N ASP A 400 1.04 22.25 7.13
CA ASP A 400 0.46 21.65 5.93
C ASP A 400 1.60 21.21 4.99
N THR A 401 1.38 20.08 4.34
CA THR A 401 2.27 19.53 3.32
C THR A 401 1.45 19.21 2.07
N THR A 402 2.09 18.69 1.05
CA THR A 402 1.41 18.07 -0.08
C THR A 402 1.68 16.57 -0.11
N VAL A 403 0.98 15.84 -0.96
CA VAL A 403 1.43 14.53 -1.44
C VAL A 403 1.44 14.59 -2.96
N GLU A 404 2.51 14.07 -3.55
CA GLU A 404 2.71 13.96 -4.99
C GLU A 404 2.94 12.49 -5.37
N GLN A 405 2.44 12.10 -6.55
CA GLN A 405 2.54 10.74 -7.08
C GLN A 405 2.92 10.78 -8.56
N TRP A 406 3.83 9.89 -8.95
CA TRP A 406 4.30 9.72 -10.32
C TRP A 406 4.22 8.25 -10.70
N MET A 407 3.64 7.96 -11.86
CA MET A 407 3.55 6.60 -12.38
C MET A 407 4.13 6.55 -13.79
N ASN A 408 5.29 5.92 -13.92
CA ASN A 408 5.90 5.63 -15.21
C ASN A 408 5.38 4.30 -15.75
N LEU A 409 4.96 4.31 -17.01
CA LEU A 409 4.67 3.11 -17.80
C LEU A 409 5.67 3.01 -18.94
N THR A 410 6.42 1.93 -19.03
CA THR A 410 7.37 1.66 -20.12
C THR A 410 6.69 0.80 -21.19
N PHE A 411 6.84 1.17 -22.46
CA PHE A 411 6.16 0.50 -23.57
C PHE A 411 6.59 -0.95 -23.73
N ALA A 412 5.61 -1.82 -23.97
CA ALA A 412 5.84 -3.22 -24.29
C ALA A 412 6.26 -3.38 -25.76
N PRO A 413 7.30 -4.17 -26.08
CA PRO A 413 7.68 -4.45 -27.47
C PRO A 413 6.51 -5.08 -28.26
N PRO A 414 6.24 -4.66 -29.50
CA PRO A 414 5.11 -5.16 -30.29
C PRO A 414 5.14 -6.69 -30.53
N GLU A 415 6.33 -7.29 -30.52
CA GLU A 415 6.53 -8.72 -30.63
C GLU A 415 6.20 -9.51 -29.35
N GLU A 416 5.99 -8.84 -28.21
CA GLU A 416 5.77 -9.44 -26.88
C GLU A 416 4.33 -9.27 -26.37
N LEU A 417 3.36 -9.11 -27.27
CA LEU A 417 1.96 -8.87 -26.92
C LEU A 417 1.11 -10.15 -26.99
N LEU A 418 1.43 -11.18 -26.19
CA LEU A 418 0.70 -12.45 -26.21
C LEU A 418 -0.29 -12.61 -25.07
N TYR A 419 0.12 -12.29 -23.84
CA TYR A 419 -0.66 -12.57 -22.64
C TYR A 419 -0.97 -11.29 -21.87
N PRO A 420 -2.25 -10.90 -21.74
CA PRO A 420 -2.60 -9.76 -20.91
C PRO A 420 -2.36 -10.10 -19.43
N ARG A 421 -1.82 -9.12 -18.72
CA ARG A 421 -1.63 -9.14 -17.27
C ARG A 421 -2.94 -8.86 -16.55
N THR A 422 -3.22 -9.62 -15.49
CA THR A 422 -4.42 -9.51 -14.65
C THR A 422 -4.04 -9.21 -13.20
N GLN A 423 -4.75 -8.25 -12.59
CA GLN A 423 -4.59 -7.90 -11.17
C GLN A 423 -5.25 -8.95 -10.28
N ILE A 424 -4.61 -9.24 -9.15
CA ILE A 424 -5.24 -9.85 -7.98
C ILE A 424 -5.53 -8.67 -7.03
N PHE A 425 -6.81 -8.35 -6.85
CA PHE A 425 -7.30 -7.43 -5.83
C PHE A 425 -8.50 -8.14 -5.19
N ASP A 426 -8.20 -9.08 -4.30
CA ASP A 426 -9.18 -9.99 -3.71
C ASP A 426 -9.73 -9.38 -2.42
N ALA A 427 -10.83 -8.65 -2.55
CA ALA A 427 -11.48 -7.92 -1.45
C ALA A 427 -12.85 -8.53 -1.07
N ASP A 428 -13.15 -9.74 -1.54
CA ASP A 428 -14.40 -10.44 -1.25
C ASP A 428 -14.59 -10.67 0.26
N ASP A 429 -13.49 -10.85 1.00
CA ASP A 429 -13.46 -11.02 2.46
C ASP A 429 -12.86 -9.82 3.20
N ILE A 430 -12.89 -8.61 2.61
CA ILE A 430 -12.20 -7.42 3.13
C ILE A 430 -12.45 -7.14 4.62
N PHE A 431 -13.63 -7.48 5.14
CA PHE A 431 -14.00 -7.34 6.56
C PHE A 431 -14.32 -8.68 7.25
N GLY A 432 -13.87 -9.80 6.69
CA GLY A 432 -14.15 -11.17 7.13
C GLY A 432 -13.63 -11.53 8.52
N MET A 433 -12.73 -10.74 9.09
CA MET A 433 -12.29 -10.84 10.50
C MET A 433 -13.42 -10.67 11.51
N GLY A 434 -14.50 -9.98 11.13
CA GLY A 434 -15.61 -9.64 12.01
C GLY A 434 -15.17 -8.76 13.19
N ARG A 435 -15.79 -8.98 14.35
CA ARG A 435 -15.57 -8.21 15.58
C ARG A 435 -14.60 -8.93 16.51
N ILE A 436 -13.58 -8.21 16.97
CA ILE A 436 -12.60 -8.67 17.96
C ILE A 436 -12.66 -7.75 19.18
N GLU A 437 -13.01 -8.31 20.34
CA GLU A 437 -13.17 -7.53 21.57
C GLU A 437 -11.82 -7.00 22.07
N ALA A 438 -11.87 -5.96 22.90
CA ALA A 438 -10.69 -5.44 23.59
C ALA A 438 -9.96 -6.55 24.37
N PHE A 439 -8.64 -6.57 24.28
CA PHE A 439 -7.75 -7.55 24.92
C PHE A 439 -7.97 -9.00 24.46
N SER A 440 -8.39 -9.17 23.20
CA SER A 440 -8.55 -10.48 22.57
C SER A 440 -7.95 -10.49 21.18
N SER A 441 -7.65 -11.68 20.67
CA SER A 441 -7.23 -11.89 19.29
C SER A 441 -8.26 -12.69 18.51
N GLY A 442 -8.31 -12.47 17.19
CA GLY A 442 -9.12 -13.22 16.24
C GLY A 442 -8.26 -13.76 15.09
N GLU A 443 -8.72 -14.85 14.47
CA GLU A 443 -8.14 -15.38 13.24
C GLU A 443 -9.28 -15.63 12.25
N ALA A 444 -9.10 -15.22 10.99
CA ALA A 444 -10.00 -15.52 9.89
C ALA A 444 -9.19 -16.04 8.70
N CYS A 445 -9.86 -16.84 7.87
CA CYS A 445 -9.27 -17.45 6.68
C CYS A 445 -10.24 -17.30 5.52
N ALA A 446 -9.68 -17.09 4.33
CA ALA A 446 -10.37 -16.99 3.05
C ALA A 446 -9.56 -17.73 1.97
N SER A 447 -10.06 -17.75 0.74
CA SER A 447 -9.36 -18.40 -0.37
C SER A 447 -9.45 -17.63 -1.67
N PHE A 448 -8.40 -17.74 -2.47
CA PHE A 448 -8.33 -17.15 -3.80
C PHE A 448 -7.98 -18.23 -4.81
N ARG A 449 -8.75 -18.32 -5.91
CA ARG A 449 -8.54 -19.34 -6.95
C ARG A 449 -7.98 -18.73 -8.23
N ILE A 450 -6.77 -19.12 -8.59
CA ILE A 450 -6.18 -18.77 -9.88
C ILE A 450 -6.87 -19.57 -11.01
N PRO A 451 -7.18 -18.96 -12.17
CA PRO A 451 -7.76 -19.65 -13.30
C PRO A 451 -6.83 -20.73 -13.87
N GLN A 452 -7.40 -21.66 -14.65
CA GLN A 452 -6.59 -22.68 -15.31
C GLN A 452 -5.56 -22.02 -16.25
N TYR A 453 -4.33 -22.55 -16.25
CA TYR A 453 -3.19 -22.03 -16.99
C TYR A 453 -2.67 -20.68 -16.47
N GLY A 454 -3.07 -20.29 -15.26
CA GLY A 454 -2.51 -19.12 -14.60
C GLY A 454 -1.00 -19.25 -14.35
N ARG A 455 -0.34 -18.11 -14.35
CA ARG A 455 1.08 -17.89 -14.06
C ARG A 455 1.19 -16.75 -13.07
N LEU A 456 1.52 -17.03 -11.82
CA LEU A 456 1.60 -16.01 -10.78
C LEU A 456 2.87 -15.17 -11.01
N MET A 457 2.71 -13.84 -11.00
CA MET A 457 3.78 -12.87 -11.22
C MET A 457 4.15 -12.16 -9.92
N THR A 458 3.14 -11.72 -9.15
CA THR A 458 3.36 -11.11 -7.84
C THR A 458 2.33 -11.58 -6.82
N LEU A 459 2.72 -11.57 -5.55
CA LEU A 459 1.83 -11.82 -4.41
C LEU A 459 2.22 -10.91 -3.24
N SER A 460 1.21 -10.30 -2.63
CA SER A 460 1.31 -9.47 -1.44
C SER A 460 -0.01 -9.54 -0.68
N THR A 461 -0.06 -8.92 0.49
CA THR A 461 -1.19 -8.97 1.41
C THR A 461 -1.41 -7.60 2.01
N HIS A 462 -2.64 -7.31 2.43
CA HIS A 462 -2.98 -6.07 3.12
C HIS A 462 -3.78 -6.34 4.39
N THR A 463 -3.33 -5.72 5.48
CA THR A 463 -4.02 -5.55 6.77
C THR A 463 -3.68 -4.16 7.29
N HIS A 464 -4.24 -3.78 8.44
CA HIS A 464 -3.81 -2.59 9.18
C HIS A 464 -3.11 -2.99 10.50
N ARG A 465 -3.05 -2.06 11.46
CA ARG A 465 -2.17 -2.07 12.64
C ARG A 465 -2.31 -3.27 13.57
N PHE A 466 -3.51 -3.81 13.68
CA PHE A 466 -3.86 -4.96 14.51
C PHE A 466 -3.60 -6.29 13.80
N GLY A 467 -3.48 -6.31 12.46
CA GLY A 467 -3.01 -7.47 11.71
C GLY A 467 -1.56 -7.80 12.06
N LYS A 468 -1.32 -8.93 12.73
CA LYS A 468 0.01 -9.32 13.24
C LYS A 468 0.63 -10.52 12.54
N ASP A 469 -0.15 -11.35 11.85
CA ASP A 469 0.33 -12.58 11.21
C ASP A 469 -0.56 -12.97 10.02
N PHE A 470 -0.23 -12.43 8.84
CA PHE A 470 -0.86 -12.81 7.58
C PHE A 470 -0.07 -13.93 6.91
N ARG A 471 -0.75 -15.03 6.59
CA ARG A 471 -0.14 -16.22 5.98
C ARG A 471 -0.89 -16.62 4.72
N VAL A 472 -0.14 -17.06 3.71
CA VAL A 472 -0.71 -17.67 2.50
C VAL A 472 -0.11 -19.05 2.29
N TRP A 473 -0.99 -19.99 1.96
CA TRP A 473 -0.70 -21.37 1.63
C TRP A 473 -0.99 -21.59 0.14
N TYR A 474 0.06 -21.83 -0.64
CA TYR A 474 -0.06 -22.05 -2.08
C TYR A 474 -0.80 -23.36 -2.38
N PRO A 475 -1.41 -23.54 -3.56
CA PRO A 475 -2.05 -24.79 -3.91
C PRO A 475 -1.13 -26.03 -3.76
N PRO A 476 -1.69 -27.22 -3.49
CA PRO A 476 -3.11 -27.53 -3.46
C PRO A 476 -3.78 -27.26 -2.11
N ASN A 477 -5.02 -26.78 -2.13
CA ASN A 477 -5.89 -26.65 -0.96
C ASN A 477 -7.34 -27.04 -1.29
N GLU A 478 -8.10 -27.46 -0.28
CA GLU A 478 -9.54 -27.68 -0.44
C GLU A 478 -10.22 -26.38 -0.86
N VAL A 479 -11.19 -26.50 -1.77
CA VAL A 479 -12.00 -25.36 -2.19
C VAL A 479 -12.95 -24.99 -1.06
N CYS A 480 -12.79 -23.77 -0.55
CA CYS A 480 -13.65 -23.11 0.42
C CYS A 480 -14.10 -21.78 -0.16
N ASP A 481 -15.03 -21.11 0.51
CA ASP A 481 -15.48 -19.77 0.10
C ASP A 481 -16.02 -19.57 -1.32
N ASP A 482 -16.40 -20.65 -2.00
CA ASP A 482 -16.49 -20.62 -3.46
C ASP A 482 -17.69 -19.82 -4.04
N GLU A 483 -18.62 -19.31 -3.21
CA GLU A 483 -19.71 -18.39 -3.60
C GLU A 483 -20.29 -17.67 -2.36
N GLY A 484 -20.11 -16.35 -2.23
CA GLY A 484 -20.70 -15.61 -1.10
C GLY A 484 -20.61 -14.09 -1.17
N ASN A 485 -21.70 -13.44 -0.76
CA ASN A 485 -21.76 -12.02 -0.41
C ASN A 485 -20.75 -11.72 0.73
N PRO A 486 -19.94 -10.64 0.69
CA PRO A 486 -18.95 -10.25 1.72
C PRO A 486 -19.46 -10.14 3.17
N THR A 487 -20.76 -10.34 3.37
CA THR A 487 -21.52 -9.99 4.57
C THR A 487 -22.28 -11.15 5.19
N GLU A 488 -22.30 -12.31 4.53
CA GLU A 488 -22.91 -13.53 5.07
C GLU A 488 -21.80 -14.51 5.48
N PRO A 489 -21.92 -15.20 6.63
CA PRO A 489 -21.00 -16.27 6.99
C PRO A 489 -20.93 -17.27 5.85
N THR A 490 -19.72 -17.49 5.36
CA THR A 490 -19.46 -18.30 4.17
C THR A 490 -20.02 -19.71 4.42
N ALA A 491 -20.77 -20.25 3.46
CA ALA A 491 -21.42 -21.55 3.64
C ALA A 491 -20.41 -22.70 3.84
N ASN A 492 -19.15 -22.45 3.48
CA ASN A 492 -18.00 -23.33 3.62
C ASN A 492 -16.77 -22.51 4.06
N PRO A 493 -16.62 -22.23 5.37
CA PRO A 493 -15.52 -21.41 5.87
C PRO A 493 -14.17 -22.10 5.64
N CYS A 494 -13.19 -21.32 5.21
CA CYS A 494 -11.84 -21.83 5.01
C CYS A 494 -11.22 -22.27 6.33
N ALA A 495 -10.64 -23.48 6.33
CA ALA A 495 -9.86 -23.97 7.46
C ALA A 495 -8.36 -23.72 7.20
N ARG A 496 -7.66 -23.23 8.23
CA ARG A 496 -6.22 -23.04 8.17
C ARG A 496 -5.49 -24.37 7.86
N PRO A 497 -4.69 -24.45 6.80
CA PRO A 497 -3.88 -25.64 6.53
C PRO A 497 -2.90 -25.94 7.69
N THR A 498 -2.60 -27.23 7.89
CA THR A 498 -1.72 -27.68 9.00
C THR A 498 -0.23 -27.69 8.65
N ARG A 499 0.09 -27.46 7.38
CA ARG A 499 1.47 -27.31 6.88
C ARG A 499 1.97 -25.89 7.07
N ASP A 500 3.28 -25.70 6.93
CA ASP A 500 3.88 -24.37 6.97
C ASP A 500 3.35 -23.50 5.82
N ALA A 501 3.21 -22.21 6.08
CA ALA A 501 2.80 -21.22 5.09
C ALA A 501 3.95 -20.92 4.11
N ASP A 502 3.60 -20.66 2.86
CA ASP A 502 4.53 -20.34 1.78
C ASP A 502 4.84 -18.82 1.72
N TYR A 503 3.96 -18.03 2.30
CA TYR A 503 4.08 -16.58 2.49
C TYR A 503 3.74 -16.24 3.94
N VAL A 504 4.50 -15.31 4.52
CA VAL A 504 4.19 -14.72 5.83
C VAL A 504 4.50 -13.23 5.80
N SER A 505 3.57 -12.41 6.30
CA SER A 505 3.77 -10.98 6.58
C SER A 505 3.32 -10.66 7.99
N PHE A 506 4.14 -9.89 8.72
CA PHE A 506 3.90 -9.52 10.12
C PHE A 506 3.70 -8.03 10.34
N ASP A 507 4.01 -7.22 9.33
CA ASP A 507 3.96 -5.76 9.42
C ASP A 507 3.07 -5.22 8.30
N TYR A 508 2.03 -4.51 8.72
CA TYR A 508 1.05 -3.91 7.81
C TYR A 508 1.61 -2.71 7.04
N ALA A 509 2.60 -2.02 7.61
CA ALA A 509 3.25 -0.87 6.98
C ALA A 509 4.38 -1.29 6.01
N ASP A 510 4.68 -2.59 5.97
CA ASP A 510 5.76 -3.17 5.17
C ASP A 510 5.42 -4.61 4.74
N PRO A 511 4.33 -4.80 3.98
CA PRO A 511 3.93 -6.12 3.53
C PRO A 511 4.95 -6.70 2.55
N LEU A 512 5.22 -8.00 2.67
CA LEU A 512 6.15 -8.68 1.77
C LEU A 512 5.61 -8.70 0.34
N TYR A 513 6.40 -8.19 -0.61
CA TYR A 513 6.12 -8.36 -2.04
C TYR A 513 6.92 -9.53 -2.62
N GLN A 514 6.28 -10.69 -2.78
CA GLN A 514 6.85 -11.78 -3.56
C GLN A 514 6.72 -11.50 -5.05
N ARG A 515 7.82 -11.65 -5.79
CA ARG A 515 7.88 -11.44 -7.24
C ARG A 515 8.46 -12.69 -7.89
N PHE A 516 7.76 -13.24 -8.87
CA PHE A 516 8.09 -14.48 -9.54
C PHE A 516 8.45 -14.19 -11.00
N ASN A 517 9.68 -14.49 -11.38
CA ASN A 517 10.22 -14.22 -12.72
C ASN A 517 10.99 -15.43 -13.25
N GLY A 518 11.10 -15.55 -14.58
CA GLY A 518 11.87 -16.61 -15.22
C GLY A 518 11.45 -18.02 -14.77
N ASP A 519 12.41 -18.79 -14.25
CA ASP A 519 12.17 -20.16 -13.79
C ASP A 519 11.38 -20.24 -12.46
N ASP A 520 11.24 -19.12 -11.73
CA ASP A 520 10.51 -19.06 -10.45
C ASP A 520 9.00 -18.81 -10.62
N VAL A 521 8.52 -18.56 -11.85
CA VAL A 521 7.09 -18.36 -12.14
C VAL A 521 6.29 -19.62 -11.79
N LEU A 522 5.38 -19.50 -10.83
CA LEU A 522 4.50 -20.58 -10.42
C LEU A 522 3.42 -20.84 -11.47
N ARG A 523 3.16 -22.13 -11.78
CA ARG A 523 2.31 -22.57 -12.88
C ARG A 523 1.10 -23.36 -12.41
N PHE A 524 -0.08 -23.02 -12.91
CA PHE A 524 -1.36 -23.57 -12.47
C PHE A 524 -2.15 -24.22 -13.62
N ASP A 525 -1.57 -25.24 -14.25
CA ASP A 525 -2.14 -25.87 -15.46
C ASP A 525 -3.26 -26.90 -15.19
N SER A 526 -3.32 -27.44 -13.96
CA SER A 526 -4.24 -28.51 -13.61
C SER A 526 -5.70 -28.08 -13.81
N PRO A 527 -6.58 -28.93 -14.39
CA PRO A 527 -8.01 -28.63 -14.46
C PRO A 527 -8.72 -28.72 -13.09
N ASN A 528 -8.08 -29.34 -12.09
CA ASN A 528 -8.62 -29.42 -10.73
C ASN A 528 -8.52 -28.05 -10.04
N ALA A 529 -9.62 -27.59 -9.44
CA ALA A 529 -9.66 -26.32 -8.73
C ALA A 529 -8.74 -26.32 -7.50
N GLU A 530 -8.68 -27.42 -6.75
CA GLU A 530 -7.85 -27.53 -5.54
C GLU A 530 -6.36 -27.26 -5.83
N ASP A 531 -5.88 -27.72 -6.98
CA ASP A 531 -4.48 -27.53 -7.44
C ASP A 531 -4.18 -26.07 -7.84
N ARG A 532 -5.17 -25.16 -7.74
CA ARG A 532 -5.05 -23.73 -8.06
C ARG A 532 -5.69 -22.82 -7.01
N THR A 533 -6.16 -23.36 -5.89
CA THR A 533 -6.75 -22.59 -4.79
C THR A 533 -5.71 -22.29 -3.72
N PHE A 534 -5.48 -21.01 -3.46
CA PHE A 534 -4.70 -20.49 -2.34
C PHE A 534 -5.63 -20.37 -1.14
N VAL A 535 -5.15 -20.72 0.05
CA VAL A 535 -5.82 -20.36 1.30
C VAL A 535 -4.97 -19.31 1.98
N TYR A 536 -5.59 -18.28 2.51
CA TYR A 536 -4.91 -17.25 3.27
C TYR A 536 -5.64 -16.96 4.57
N CYS A 537 -4.88 -16.65 5.62
CA CYS A 537 -5.42 -16.36 6.94
C CYS A 537 -4.63 -15.23 7.59
N SER A 538 -5.32 -14.40 8.37
CA SER A 538 -4.67 -13.38 9.20
C SER A 538 -5.06 -13.53 10.68
N VAL A 539 -4.13 -13.20 11.57
CA VAL A 539 -4.38 -13.01 12.99
C VAL A 539 -4.39 -11.52 13.29
N TRP A 540 -5.42 -11.08 13.99
CA TRP A 540 -5.53 -9.73 14.54
C TRP A 540 -5.46 -9.78 16.05
N ASP A 541 -4.62 -8.95 16.64
CA ASP A 541 -4.43 -8.87 18.10
C ASP A 541 -4.84 -7.48 18.61
N ASN A 542 -5.97 -7.41 19.30
CA ASN A 542 -6.46 -6.18 19.93
C ASN A 542 -6.00 -6.07 21.39
N GLY A 543 -4.69 -6.19 21.61
CA GLY A 543 -4.06 -6.01 22.92
C GLY A 543 -4.12 -7.23 23.85
N GLU A 544 -4.35 -8.43 23.33
CA GLU A 544 -4.20 -9.68 24.08
C GLU A 544 -2.73 -9.93 24.45
N SER A 545 -1.80 -9.79 23.49
CA SER A 545 -0.37 -9.97 23.78
C SER A 545 0.23 -8.77 24.51
N ASN A 546 -0.26 -7.57 24.22
CA ASN A 546 0.21 -6.32 24.79
C ASN A 546 -0.98 -5.37 25.02
N PRO A 547 -1.49 -5.24 26.26
CA PRO A 547 -2.62 -4.37 26.57
C PRO A 547 -2.43 -2.90 26.14
N SER A 548 -1.19 -2.42 26.03
CA SER A 548 -0.91 -1.04 25.57
C SER A 548 -1.20 -0.79 24.09
N GLU A 549 -1.32 -1.85 23.30
CA GLU A 549 -1.67 -1.82 21.88
C GLU A 549 -3.17 -1.94 21.61
N VAL A 550 -4.02 -2.09 22.65
CA VAL A 550 -5.47 -2.13 22.47
C VAL A 550 -5.98 -0.86 21.79
N ARG A 551 -6.93 -1.03 20.85
CA ARG A 551 -7.66 0.08 20.24
C ARG A 551 -8.35 0.90 21.33
N ARG A 552 -8.26 2.22 21.24
CA ARG A 552 -8.76 3.12 22.30
C ARG A 552 -9.52 4.29 21.71
N GLU A 553 -10.63 4.66 22.36
CA GLU A 553 -11.43 5.81 21.97
C GLU A 553 -10.61 7.11 22.09
N SER A 554 -9.84 7.26 23.17
CA SER A 554 -9.10 8.50 23.48
C SER A 554 -7.99 8.86 22.49
N ILE A 555 -7.58 7.92 21.65
CA ILE A 555 -6.53 8.10 20.64
C ILE A 555 -7.02 7.84 19.23
N LYS A 556 -8.35 7.74 19.02
CA LYS A 556 -8.90 7.58 17.68
C LYS A 556 -8.41 8.73 16.78
N PRO A 557 -8.17 8.49 15.48
CA PRO A 557 -7.66 9.52 14.59
C PRO A 557 -8.65 10.69 14.53
N ASP A 558 -8.16 11.92 14.64
CA ASP A 558 -8.93 13.13 14.35
C ASP A 558 -8.85 13.39 12.84
N ALA A 559 -9.56 12.55 12.08
CA ALA A 559 -9.50 12.50 10.63
C ALA A 559 -10.85 12.88 10.01
N GLU A 560 -10.83 13.62 8.90
CA GLU A 560 -12.03 13.87 8.08
C GLU A 560 -12.64 12.55 7.58
N THR A 561 -11.80 11.52 7.42
CA THR A 561 -12.21 10.12 7.19
C THR A 561 -13.22 9.63 8.24
N CYS A 562 -13.04 9.97 9.51
CA CYS A 562 -13.94 9.54 10.59
C CYS A 562 -15.32 10.19 10.50
N ASP A 563 -15.40 11.47 10.14
CA ASP A 563 -16.67 12.17 9.92
C ASP A 563 -17.45 11.57 8.74
N PHE A 564 -16.74 11.08 7.71
CA PHE A 564 -17.33 10.33 6.61
C PHE A 564 -17.86 8.97 7.09
N VAL A 565 -17.05 8.19 7.79
CA VAL A 565 -17.41 6.84 8.25
C VAL A 565 -18.61 6.88 9.18
N ASP A 566 -18.70 7.86 10.09
CA ASP A 566 -19.83 8.02 11.00
C ASP A 566 -21.17 8.21 10.27
N GLN A 567 -21.14 8.82 9.08
CA GLN A 567 -22.32 8.97 8.23
C GLN A 567 -22.56 7.75 7.33
N PHE A 568 -21.48 7.11 6.88
CA PHE A 568 -21.53 6.03 5.89
C PHE A 568 -21.77 4.65 6.50
N ALA A 569 -21.11 4.32 7.61
CA ALA A 569 -21.19 3.02 8.27
C ALA A 569 -22.64 2.57 8.55
N PRO A 570 -23.57 3.43 9.02
CA PRO A 570 -24.96 3.02 9.22
C PRO A 570 -25.68 2.58 7.93
N LEU A 571 -25.34 3.18 6.78
CA LEU A 571 -25.89 2.82 5.47
C LEU A 571 -25.22 1.55 4.93
N ALA A 572 -23.89 1.49 5.02
CA ALA A 572 -23.09 0.33 4.65
C ALA A 572 -23.54 -0.93 5.42
N ASN A 573 -23.78 -0.80 6.73
CA ASN A 573 -24.23 -1.89 7.59
C ASN A 573 -25.68 -2.32 7.32
N GLN A 574 -26.53 -1.45 6.79
CA GLN A 574 -27.85 -1.87 6.29
C GLN A 574 -27.74 -2.71 5.02
N ALA A 575 -26.67 -2.52 4.24
CA ALA A 575 -26.32 -3.37 3.11
C ALA A 575 -25.48 -4.61 3.52
N GLY A 576 -25.22 -4.79 4.82
CA GLY A 576 -24.52 -5.93 5.39
C GLY A 576 -23.02 -5.73 5.61
N LEU A 577 -22.41 -4.64 5.17
CA LEU A 577 -20.94 -4.52 5.03
C LEU A 577 -20.13 -4.67 6.33
N GLY A 578 -20.73 -4.58 7.52
CA GLY A 578 -20.02 -4.83 8.78
C GLY A 578 -18.94 -3.80 9.13
N LEU A 579 -19.06 -2.58 8.61
CA LEU A 579 -18.14 -1.47 8.79
C LEU A 579 -18.21 -0.90 10.21
N PHE A 580 -17.05 -0.76 10.84
CA PHE A 580 -16.88 -0.13 12.14
C PHE A 580 -16.67 1.38 11.98
N THR A 581 -17.20 2.14 12.93
CA THR A 581 -16.94 3.58 13.06
C THR A 581 -15.58 3.83 13.68
N CYS A 582 -15.06 5.05 13.53
CA CYS A 582 -13.89 5.49 14.26
C CYS A 582 -14.16 5.48 15.77
N GLY A 583 -13.33 4.74 16.52
CA GLY A 583 -13.53 4.54 17.95
C GLY A 583 -14.70 3.62 18.28
N CYS A 584 -15.36 3.84 19.43
CA CYS A 584 -16.51 3.05 19.88
C CYS A 584 -17.46 3.78 20.84
N ALA A 585 -18.72 3.36 20.82
CA ALA A 585 -19.75 3.90 21.70
C ALA A 585 -19.44 3.56 23.17
N PRO A 586 -19.89 4.37 24.16
CA PRO A 586 -19.65 4.10 25.59
C PRO A 586 -19.98 2.67 26.00
N GLU A 587 -21.09 2.12 25.51
CA GLU A 587 -21.59 0.77 25.83
C GLU A 587 -20.68 -0.36 25.35
N GLU A 588 -19.80 -0.08 24.38
CA GLU A 588 -18.84 -1.04 23.83
C GLU A 588 -17.47 -0.97 24.53
N ARG A 589 -17.28 0.01 25.42
CA ARG A 589 -15.98 0.25 26.06
C ARG A 589 -15.70 -0.72 27.19
N SER A 590 -14.44 -1.11 27.24
CA SER A 590 -13.85 -1.90 28.31
C SER A 590 -12.77 -1.11 29.04
N CYS A 591 -12.50 -1.51 30.27
CA CYS A 591 -11.47 -0.88 31.08
C CYS A 591 -10.07 -1.14 30.53
N PHE A 592 -9.30 -0.07 30.35
CA PHE A 592 -7.87 -0.09 30.07
C PHE A 592 -7.10 0.19 31.36
N GLY A 593 -6.22 -0.74 31.75
CA GLY A 593 -5.50 -0.69 33.02
C GLY A 593 -6.39 -0.84 34.25
N GLY A 594 -5.75 -0.72 35.42
CA GLY A 594 -6.43 -0.90 36.71
C GLY A 594 -6.79 -2.36 37.03
N PRO A 595 -7.43 -2.61 38.19
CA PRO A 595 -7.77 -3.97 38.64
C PRO A 595 -8.87 -4.65 37.83
N ASN A 596 -9.62 -3.90 37.02
CA ASN A 596 -10.75 -4.41 36.24
C ASN A 596 -10.50 -4.34 34.73
N GLU A 597 -9.24 -4.41 34.27
CA GLU A 597 -8.90 -4.42 32.84
C GLU A 597 -9.73 -5.45 32.04
N GLY A 598 -10.22 -5.04 30.87
CA GLY A 598 -11.10 -5.82 30.01
C GLY A 598 -12.56 -5.94 30.50
N ALA A 599 -12.91 -5.41 31.67
CA ALA A 599 -14.30 -5.39 32.11
C ALA A 599 -15.10 -4.29 31.39
N ALA A 600 -16.33 -4.59 30.99
CA ALA A 600 -17.25 -3.61 30.42
C ALA A 600 -17.50 -2.46 31.41
N CYS A 601 -17.38 -1.23 30.93
CA CYS A 601 -17.44 -0.03 31.76
C CYS A 601 -18.45 1.03 31.28
N ASN A 602 -19.05 0.88 30.10
CA ASN A 602 -20.16 1.72 29.63
C ASN A 602 -19.88 3.25 29.71
N GLY A 603 -18.63 3.66 29.49
CA GLY A 603 -18.17 5.04 29.62
C GLY A 603 -17.89 5.54 31.06
N ASP A 604 -17.92 4.68 32.08
CA ASP A 604 -17.69 5.06 33.49
C ASP A 604 -16.34 4.54 34.03
N ASP A 605 -15.35 5.43 34.11
CA ASP A 605 -14.01 5.16 34.67
C ASP A 605 -14.06 4.60 36.09
N ALA A 606 -15.08 4.92 36.88
CA ALA A 606 -15.19 4.43 38.26
C ALA A 606 -15.32 2.91 38.32
N LEU A 607 -15.80 2.28 37.24
CA LEU A 607 -15.89 0.83 37.11
C LEU A 607 -14.54 0.16 36.87
N CYS A 608 -13.52 0.90 36.45
CA CYS A 608 -12.20 0.36 36.12
C CYS A 608 -11.26 0.27 37.33
N GLY A 609 -11.60 0.95 38.42
CA GLY A 609 -10.81 0.98 39.64
C GLY A 609 -9.60 1.92 39.55
N ALA A 610 -8.76 1.90 40.58
CA ALA A 610 -7.65 2.85 40.67
C ALA A 610 -6.68 2.72 39.47
N ALA A 611 -6.42 3.85 38.81
CA ALA A 611 -5.58 3.96 37.61
C ALA A 611 -6.10 3.28 36.33
N GLY A 612 -7.32 2.73 36.34
CA GLY A 612 -8.00 2.25 35.13
C GLY A 612 -8.89 3.34 34.52
N VAL A 613 -9.07 3.31 33.20
CA VAL A 613 -9.94 4.23 32.44
C VAL A 613 -10.84 3.44 31.49
N CYS A 614 -12.04 3.93 31.23
CA CYS A 614 -13.03 3.28 30.37
C CYS A 614 -12.85 3.70 28.91
N ASP A 615 -11.91 3.04 28.23
CA ASP A 615 -11.35 3.58 26.98
C ASP A 615 -11.05 2.53 25.90
N ALA A 616 -10.92 1.25 26.26
CA ALA A 616 -10.58 0.20 25.30
C ALA A 616 -11.80 -0.13 24.42
N CYS A 617 -11.57 -0.20 23.11
CA CYS A 617 -12.57 -0.45 22.09
C CYS A 617 -12.38 -1.83 21.42
N PRO A 618 -13.47 -2.43 20.92
CA PRO A 618 -13.38 -3.53 19.97
C PRO A 618 -12.74 -3.05 18.65
N VAL A 619 -12.10 -3.95 17.92
CA VAL A 619 -11.64 -3.71 16.53
C VAL A 619 -12.49 -4.54 15.56
N GLY A 620 -12.65 -4.05 14.35
CA GLY A 620 -13.38 -4.71 13.27
C GLY A 620 -13.05 -4.09 11.92
N GLY A 621 -13.79 -4.50 10.88
CA GLY A 621 -13.57 -4.04 9.52
C GLY A 621 -13.78 -2.53 9.36
N GLY A 622 -12.85 -1.84 8.71
CA GLY A 622 -12.94 -0.40 8.49
C GLY A 622 -11.83 0.14 7.60
N VAL A 623 -11.68 1.45 7.62
CA VAL A 623 -10.97 2.20 6.55
C VAL A 623 -9.83 3.05 7.05
N THR A 624 -9.76 3.34 8.35
CA THR A 624 -8.56 3.96 8.93
C THR A 624 -7.59 2.86 9.36
N THR A 625 -6.36 3.26 9.66
CA THR A 625 -5.33 2.36 10.23
C THR A 625 -5.69 1.83 11.62
N GLU A 626 -6.72 2.39 12.28
CA GLU A 626 -7.25 1.94 13.57
C GLU A 626 -8.47 1.00 13.45
N GLU A 627 -8.96 0.77 12.23
CA GLU A 627 -9.79 -0.40 11.88
C GLU A 627 -8.98 -1.29 10.93
N GLU A 628 -9.58 -2.33 10.37
CA GLU A 628 -8.83 -3.37 9.66
C GLU A 628 -9.42 -3.75 8.32
N MET A 629 -8.54 -4.30 7.47
CA MET A 629 -8.86 -4.88 6.17
C MET A 629 -8.21 -6.27 6.04
N PHE A 630 -8.72 -7.08 5.11
CA PHE A 630 -8.23 -8.41 4.83
C PHE A 630 -8.22 -8.67 3.31
N ILE A 631 -7.11 -8.35 2.65
CA ILE A 631 -7.04 -8.37 1.17
C ILE A 631 -5.82 -9.17 0.71
N LEU A 632 -6.02 -10.02 -0.30
CA LEU A 632 -4.92 -10.62 -1.06
C LEU A 632 -4.66 -9.79 -2.32
N LEU A 633 -3.40 -9.42 -2.54
CA LEU A 633 -2.95 -8.58 -3.64
C LEU A 633 -1.93 -9.31 -4.51
N GLY A 634 -1.80 -8.92 -5.77
CA GLY A 634 -0.81 -9.52 -6.67
C GLY A 634 -1.19 -9.43 -8.13
N SER A 635 -0.64 -10.33 -8.94
CA SER A 635 -0.88 -10.34 -10.38
C SER A 635 -0.59 -11.70 -11.00
N TYR A 636 -1.27 -12.00 -12.11
CA TYR A 636 -1.02 -13.20 -12.90
C TYR A 636 -1.31 -12.95 -14.38
N PHE A 637 -0.87 -13.85 -15.25
CA PHE A 637 -1.34 -13.95 -16.63
C PHE A 637 -1.81 -15.38 -16.93
N VAL A 638 -2.56 -15.57 -18.01
CA VAL A 638 -3.08 -16.88 -18.41
C VAL A 638 -2.40 -17.33 -19.71
N GLU A 639 -1.63 -18.41 -19.63
CA GLU A 639 -0.89 -19.00 -20.75
C GLU A 639 -1.66 -20.20 -21.32
N THR A 640 -2.76 -19.97 -22.04
CA THR A 640 -3.54 -21.07 -22.62
C THR A 640 -2.72 -21.86 -23.68
N PRO A 641 -2.75 -23.20 -23.66
CA PRO A 641 -1.98 -24.07 -24.58
C PRO A 641 -2.31 -23.96 -26.08
#